data_AF-A0A958BR57-F1
#
_entry.id   AF-A0A958BR57-F1
#
_cell.length_a   1.000
_cell.length_b   1.000
_cell.length_c   1.000
_cell.angle_alpha   90.00
_cell.angle_beta   90.00
_cell.angle_gamma   90.00
#
_symmetry.space_group_name_H-M   'P 1'
#
loop_
_entity.id
_entity.type
_entity.pdbx_description
1 polymer ?
#
loop_
_entity_poly.entity_id
_entity_poly.type
_entity_poly.pdbx_seq_one_letter_code
_entity_poly.pdbx_strand_id
1 'polypeptide(L)'
;MDQLSGFSLKMQQQVLNELSKVAPAMVDRASLLNELLNLNIPESDYVSTLSPQERQDELIWFMITLLKTRAAQQSLVIVLEDAHWLDELSWKFTVLLAVSAIKDQTPMLLTIATRLMEGVTMRTNAALLGALDETEYLRLDSMEADDTLTIASKKLGLSRYELPEAVAELIRQRAGGNPFYAEEIFYALRDNGFISFKSMQDKVRCLISGDLARATQTLPATIQNIVLARLDRLPPEKQLILRIAAVIGQTFPYNILHDTLKKHLEIKETLLNVYLNDLVHLGLIQAEEAEAGITYYSFKHTITREVTYQSLLFDRRRQLHRSVAQWYEDTYRTETDKLFLPPELKVNQRLTTEATAPPKSTPLAPYYALLVYHWHQAEDEHRERYYASLVGQQAVAEFANAEAVGYLNRALDLTPVEYQLERYNLLLARETVYARLGDRNRQKIDLTSLSNLTQQMNITPYTALVALRQAGYAEATSDYIMAIAAAKNGAVLAEQLQNTNILIDSYIIWGRALSHQNNFSAAYDILEQALALAQKINRRSSEANVLQALADVYCIQSRYQTAIACCRRALWLCKLHQQPLTQANTLNSLGLALYYLGELSVAQDYFEQAIHIYFTLGEKQGELRSFYNIGLIHRDLGAYETARDYFEQAIDIGREIQDRQIVADALSNLGLTYCFLGDYMPARSYLGQSLGIREEIGSQVSEADSLSKLSIVFYYTGDYQTTRRYCELALTMLRGLGLDAEESHNLTYLGHALANLGHLEKAEVVYRQALHLRRKLEQSHMMIDLLIGLANIAATQGRWTEALAYEEEIQAQLNSRKVISRNKLAWIYLKYYNLLIALASIDPVYSKRAQMIIEIARAHIKEHTAHFQNGEQTYNFLQNIPWHREIMTRGRKEADPSLVPG
;
A
#
# COMPACT_ATOMS: atom_id res chain seq x y z
N MET A 1 34.37 17.08 5.49
CA MET A 1 33.29 16.69 6.42
C MET A 1 32.50 17.90 6.94
N ASP A 2 33.14 18.99 7.39
CA ASP A 2 32.41 20.14 7.99
C ASP A 2 31.56 21.02 7.06
N GLN A 3 31.83 21.04 5.75
CA GLN A 3 31.07 21.91 4.83
C GLN A 3 29.71 21.33 4.39
N LEU A 4 29.57 20.00 4.30
CA LEU A 4 28.33 19.35 3.83
C LEU A 4 27.37 19.03 4.98
N SER A 5 27.87 18.65 6.17
CA SER A 5 27.04 18.54 7.38
C SER A 5 26.50 19.90 7.82
N GLY A 6 27.31 20.96 7.69
CA GLY A 6 26.87 22.35 7.92
C GLY A 6 25.84 22.83 6.90
N PHE A 7 25.88 22.34 5.65
CA PHE A 7 24.91 22.71 4.61
C PHE A 7 23.53 22.12 4.85
N SER A 8 23.46 20.81 5.17
CA SER A 8 22.20 20.13 5.51
C SER A 8 21.52 20.75 6.73
N LEU A 9 22.29 21.09 7.78
CA LEU A 9 21.73 21.62 9.02
C LEU A 9 21.25 23.07 8.87
N LYS A 10 21.97 23.87 8.07
CA LYS A 10 21.58 25.24 7.73
C LYS A 10 20.32 25.27 6.86
N MET A 11 20.20 24.34 5.92
CA MET A 11 19.02 24.22 5.06
C MET A 11 17.78 23.76 5.85
N GLN A 12 17.94 22.81 6.78
CA GLN A 12 16.87 22.42 7.72
C GLN A 12 16.36 23.61 8.55
N GLN A 13 17.28 24.38 9.15
CA GLN A 13 16.92 25.56 9.94
C GLN A 13 16.25 26.64 9.09
N GLN A 14 16.70 26.83 7.84
CA GLN A 14 16.09 27.77 6.92
C GLN A 14 14.66 27.35 6.55
N VAL A 15 14.43 26.07 6.23
CA VAL A 15 13.10 25.53 5.92
C VAL A 15 12.16 25.67 7.11
N LEU A 16 12.58 25.31 8.33
CA LEU A 16 11.76 25.46 9.54
C LEU A 16 11.45 26.93 9.87
N ASN A 17 12.42 27.83 9.68
CA ASN A 17 12.24 29.26 9.91
C ASN A 17 11.27 29.89 8.90
N GLU A 18 11.30 29.49 7.64
CA GLU A 18 10.33 29.97 6.65
C GLU A 18 8.95 29.33 6.85
N LEU A 19 8.90 28.05 7.19
CA LEU A 19 7.66 27.35 7.47
C LEU A 19 6.90 27.97 8.66
N SER A 20 7.62 28.33 9.73
CA SER A 20 7.03 29.00 10.90
C SER A 20 6.50 30.41 10.61
N LYS A 21 6.94 31.06 9.51
CA LYS A 21 6.41 32.34 9.05
C LYS A 21 5.22 32.18 8.10
N VAL A 22 5.33 31.23 7.17
CA VAL A 22 4.36 31.07 6.07
C VAL A 22 3.17 30.23 6.51
N ALA A 23 3.40 29.09 7.16
CA ALA A 23 2.35 28.17 7.59
C ALA A 23 2.65 27.63 9.00
N PRO A 24 2.46 28.43 10.07
CA PRO A 24 2.84 28.06 11.43
C PRO A 24 2.15 26.77 11.91
N ALA A 25 0.91 26.54 11.48
CA ALA A 25 0.13 25.34 11.81
C ALA A 25 0.68 24.04 11.16
N MET A 26 1.62 24.16 10.22
CA MET A 26 2.24 23.02 9.52
C MET A 26 3.65 22.70 10.00
N VAL A 27 4.19 23.43 10.99
CA VAL A 27 5.54 23.19 11.51
C VAL A 27 5.67 21.76 12.07
N ASP A 28 4.63 21.27 12.73
CA ASP A 28 4.60 19.90 13.24
C ASP A 28 4.55 18.84 12.11
N ARG A 29 4.29 19.23 10.86
CA ARG A 29 4.30 18.35 9.68
C ARG A 29 5.60 18.41 8.89
N ALA A 30 6.57 19.23 9.31
CA ALA A 30 7.79 19.54 8.55
C ALA A 30 8.60 18.32 8.11
N SER A 31 8.62 17.25 8.90
CA SER A 31 9.34 16.02 8.58
C SER A 31 8.80 15.28 7.35
N LEU A 32 7.56 15.53 6.93
CA LEU A 32 7.02 14.98 5.68
C LEU A 32 7.78 15.51 4.44
N LEU A 33 8.42 16.68 4.53
CA LEU A 33 9.24 17.24 3.44
C LEU A 33 10.59 16.54 3.28
N ASN A 34 10.98 15.65 4.20
CA ASN A 34 12.26 14.94 4.12
C ASN A 34 12.38 14.13 2.83
N GLU A 35 11.28 13.49 2.39
CA GLU A 35 11.26 12.68 1.17
C GLU A 35 11.41 13.52 -0.11
N LEU A 36 10.90 14.75 -0.12
CA LEU A 36 10.94 15.64 -1.30
C LEU A 36 12.21 16.47 -1.39
N LEU A 37 12.70 16.97 -0.25
CA LEU A 37 13.80 17.92 -0.19
C LEU A 37 15.11 17.29 0.31
N ASN A 38 15.11 15.97 0.55
CA ASN A 38 16.24 15.21 1.09
C ASN A 38 16.80 15.84 2.38
N LEU A 39 15.88 16.15 3.31
CA LEU A 39 16.18 16.75 4.61
C LEU A 39 16.15 15.68 5.71
N ASN A 40 16.76 16.00 6.86
CA ASN A 40 16.73 15.15 8.06
C ASN A 40 16.06 15.90 9.22
N ILE A 41 14.85 16.40 9.00
CA ILE A 41 14.03 17.02 10.06
C ILE A 41 13.44 15.91 10.93
N PRO A 42 13.62 15.92 12.26
CA PRO A 42 13.07 14.90 13.14
C PRO A 42 11.53 14.87 13.08
N GLU A 43 10.94 13.68 13.10
CA GLU A 43 9.49 13.52 13.10
C GLU A 43 8.86 14.08 14.38
N SER A 44 7.73 14.75 14.23
CA SER A 44 6.89 15.17 15.36
C SER A 44 6.03 14.01 15.87
N ASP A 45 5.46 14.19 17.06
CA ASP A 45 4.46 13.25 17.60
C ASP A 45 3.24 13.11 16.68
N TYR A 46 2.87 14.16 15.93
CA TYR A 46 1.77 14.07 14.97
C TYR A 46 2.15 13.22 13.74
N VAL A 47 3.28 13.51 13.08
CA VAL A 47 3.70 12.77 11.88
C VAL A 47 4.04 11.32 12.18
N SER A 48 4.56 11.03 13.38
CA SER A 48 4.82 9.65 13.81
C SER A 48 3.55 8.82 14.02
N THR A 49 2.39 9.47 14.22
CA THR A 49 1.08 8.80 14.27
C THR A 49 0.41 8.65 12.92
N LEU A 50 0.83 9.46 11.93
CA LEU A 50 0.31 9.38 10.57
C LEU A 50 0.80 8.09 9.92
N SER A 51 -0.15 7.44 9.30
CA SER A 51 0.00 6.18 8.65
C SER A 51 0.42 6.46 7.18
N PRO A 52 1.29 5.72 6.48
CA PRO A 52 1.87 6.21 5.21
C PRO A 52 0.96 6.65 4.01
N GLN A 53 -0.21 6.09 3.71
CA GLN A 53 -1.26 6.73 2.86
C GLN A 53 -1.70 8.07 3.45
N GLU A 54 -1.91 8.19 4.77
CA GLU A 54 -2.16 9.49 5.40
C GLU A 54 -0.93 10.38 5.37
N ARG A 55 0.31 9.86 5.46
CA ARG A 55 1.54 10.66 5.29
C ARG A 55 1.63 11.18 3.87
N GLN A 56 1.27 10.36 2.89
CA GLN A 56 1.23 10.74 1.48
C GLN A 56 0.12 11.76 1.22
N ASP A 57 -1.08 11.53 1.74
CA ASP A 57 -2.21 12.45 1.59
C ASP A 57 -1.96 13.75 2.38
N GLU A 58 -1.37 13.70 3.57
CA GLU A 58 -0.92 14.85 4.35
C GLU A 58 0.26 15.55 3.68
N LEU A 59 1.18 14.84 3.03
CA LEU A 59 2.25 15.46 2.25
C LEU A 59 1.66 16.23 1.06
N ILE A 60 0.74 15.60 0.31
CA ILE A 60 -0.02 16.23 -0.77
C ILE A 60 -0.74 17.48 -0.24
N TRP A 61 -1.46 17.35 0.87
CA TRP A 61 -2.23 18.44 1.47
C TRP A 61 -1.33 19.55 2.04
N PHE A 62 -0.19 19.17 2.60
CA PHE A 62 0.84 20.08 3.10
C PHE A 62 1.43 20.89 1.94
N MET A 63 1.79 20.25 0.83
CA MET A 63 2.25 20.94 -0.38
C MET A 63 1.18 21.88 -0.95
N ILE A 64 -0.07 21.41 -1.06
CA ILE A 64 -1.21 22.25 -1.51
C ILE A 64 -1.35 23.46 -0.60
N THR A 65 -1.29 23.26 0.72
CA THR A 65 -1.42 24.36 1.69
C THR A 65 -0.28 25.36 1.57
N LEU A 66 0.97 24.90 1.40
CA LEU A 66 2.11 25.79 1.19
C LEU A 66 1.95 26.63 -0.08
N LEU A 67 1.59 26.00 -1.21
CA LEU A 67 1.39 26.69 -2.48
C LEU A 67 0.24 27.70 -2.40
N LYS A 68 -0.87 27.34 -1.75
CA LYS A 68 -2.00 28.26 -1.57
C LYS A 68 -1.69 29.41 -0.62
N THR A 69 -0.97 29.14 0.46
CA THR A 69 -0.56 30.18 1.41
C THR A 69 0.40 31.15 0.74
N ARG A 70 1.32 30.64 -0.09
CA ARG A 70 2.19 31.46 -0.92
C ARG A 70 1.40 32.28 -1.94
N ALA A 71 0.45 31.66 -2.62
CA ALA A 71 -0.43 32.31 -3.59
C ALA A 71 -1.25 33.45 -2.94
N ALA A 72 -1.77 33.23 -1.73
CA ALA A 72 -2.52 34.24 -0.98
C ALA A 72 -1.66 35.47 -0.61
N GLN A 73 -0.36 35.28 -0.37
CA GLN A 73 0.58 36.38 -0.12
C GLN A 73 1.03 37.07 -1.40
N GLN A 74 1.16 36.31 -2.50
CA GLN A 74 1.59 36.80 -3.80
C GLN A 74 1.02 35.88 -4.88
N SER A 75 0.27 36.45 -5.82
CA SER A 75 -0.34 35.69 -6.92
C SER A 75 0.68 34.76 -7.59
N LEU A 76 0.32 33.48 -7.67
CA LEU A 76 1.23 32.41 -8.07
C LEU A 76 0.86 31.89 -9.46
N VAL A 77 1.84 31.76 -10.34
CA VAL A 77 1.67 31.05 -11.62
C VAL A 77 2.50 29.77 -11.56
N ILE A 78 1.85 28.63 -11.72
CA ILE A 78 2.49 27.32 -11.78
C ILE A 78 2.34 26.80 -13.21
N VAL A 79 3.45 26.43 -13.83
CA VAL A 79 3.48 25.86 -15.18
C VAL A 79 4.08 24.46 -15.08
N LEU A 80 3.28 23.44 -15.41
CA LEU A 80 3.69 22.05 -15.52
C LEU A 80 3.89 21.71 -16.98
N GLU A 81 5.14 21.63 -17.41
CA GLU A 81 5.53 21.23 -18.77
C GLU A 81 5.67 19.72 -18.90
N ASP A 82 5.43 19.20 -20.10
CA ASP A 82 5.58 17.78 -20.44
C ASP A 82 4.85 16.81 -19.47
N ALA A 83 3.65 17.20 -19.00
CA ALA A 83 2.90 16.47 -17.96
C ALA A 83 2.51 15.02 -18.33
N HIS A 84 2.70 14.62 -19.59
CA HIS A 84 2.53 13.24 -20.05
C HIS A 84 3.53 12.25 -19.42
N TRP A 85 4.59 12.74 -18.77
CA TRP A 85 5.53 11.93 -17.98
C TRP A 85 5.22 11.87 -16.48
N LEU A 86 4.20 12.59 -16.00
CA LEU A 86 3.81 12.53 -14.59
C LEU A 86 3.34 11.11 -14.23
N ASP A 87 3.81 10.62 -13.09
CA ASP A 87 3.32 9.39 -12.48
C ASP A 87 1.92 9.60 -11.87
N GLU A 88 1.31 8.50 -11.39
CA GLU A 88 -0.06 8.51 -10.85
C GLU A 88 -0.22 9.46 -9.65
N LEU A 89 0.80 9.55 -8.80
CA LEU A 89 0.79 10.38 -7.60
C LEU A 89 0.92 11.87 -7.93
N SER A 90 1.79 12.21 -8.89
CA SER A 90 1.96 13.58 -9.36
C SER A 90 0.71 14.08 -10.09
N TRP A 91 0.03 13.19 -10.83
CA TRP A 91 -1.30 13.49 -11.37
C TRP A 91 -2.33 13.72 -10.27
N LYS A 92 -2.41 12.84 -9.26
CA LYS A 92 -3.31 12.99 -8.11
C LYS A 92 -3.08 14.33 -7.40
N PHE A 93 -1.84 14.70 -7.11
CA PHE A 93 -1.48 15.98 -6.52
C PHE A 93 -1.94 17.17 -7.38
N THR A 94 -1.67 17.11 -8.69
CA THR A 94 -2.02 18.20 -9.63
C THR A 94 -3.53 18.44 -9.68
N VAL A 95 -4.33 17.36 -9.74
CA VAL A 95 -5.79 17.45 -9.71
C VAL A 95 -6.29 18.03 -8.38
N LEU A 96 -5.77 17.55 -7.25
CA LEU A 96 -6.18 18.02 -5.93
C LEU A 96 -5.80 19.49 -5.69
N LEU A 97 -4.64 19.93 -6.18
CA LEU A 97 -4.23 21.33 -6.13
C LEU A 97 -5.20 22.22 -6.91
N ALA A 98 -5.58 21.82 -8.14
CA ALA A 98 -6.53 22.56 -8.96
C ALA A 98 -7.90 22.66 -8.27
N VAL A 99 -8.45 21.53 -7.82
CA VAL A 99 -9.73 21.48 -7.10
C VAL A 99 -9.70 22.36 -5.85
N SER A 100 -8.63 22.30 -5.05
CA SER A 100 -8.53 23.09 -3.84
C SER A 100 -8.33 24.59 -4.11
N ALA A 101 -7.60 24.95 -5.17
CA ALA A 101 -7.41 26.35 -5.55
C ALA A 101 -8.71 27.01 -6.02
N ILE A 102 -9.51 26.31 -6.84
CA ILE A 102 -10.81 26.78 -7.32
C ILE A 102 -11.80 26.92 -6.16
N LYS A 103 -11.93 25.87 -5.33
CA LYS A 103 -12.85 25.86 -4.19
C LYS A 103 -12.62 27.04 -3.24
N ASP A 104 -11.35 27.36 -2.97
CA ASP A 104 -10.98 28.39 -2.01
C ASP A 104 -10.68 29.74 -2.68
N GLN A 105 -10.98 29.91 -3.98
CA GLN A 105 -10.74 31.11 -4.78
C GLN A 105 -9.32 31.67 -4.60
N THR A 106 -8.33 30.78 -4.58
CA THR A 106 -6.94 31.15 -4.35
C THR A 106 -6.40 31.88 -5.59
N PRO A 107 -5.68 33.00 -5.45
CA PRO A 107 -5.14 33.76 -6.59
C PRO A 107 -3.94 33.02 -7.24
N MET A 108 -4.24 31.92 -7.92
CA MET A 108 -3.30 31.00 -8.53
C MET A 108 -3.71 30.71 -9.98
N LEU A 109 -2.75 30.72 -10.90
CA LEU A 109 -2.92 30.24 -12.27
C LEU A 109 -2.12 28.95 -12.44
N LEU A 110 -2.80 27.81 -12.62
CA LEU A 110 -2.17 26.53 -12.91
C LEU A 110 -2.28 26.22 -14.41
N THR A 111 -1.14 26.15 -15.09
CA THR A 111 -1.05 25.80 -16.51
C THR A 111 -0.42 24.43 -16.67
N ILE A 112 -1.05 23.55 -17.44
CA ILE A 112 -0.58 22.18 -17.66
C ILE A 112 -0.42 21.96 -19.16
N ALA A 113 0.82 21.81 -19.61
CA ALA A 113 1.15 21.50 -20.99
C ALA A 113 1.40 19.99 -21.15
N THR A 114 0.67 19.36 -22.07
CA THR A 114 0.72 17.90 -22.22
C THR A 114 0.49 17.45 -23.66
N ARG A 115 1.05 16.29 -24.02
CA ARG A 115 0.88 15.65 -25.33
C ARG A 115 -0.19 14.56 -25.23
N LEU A 116 -1.16 14.54 -26.13
CA LEU A 116 -2.14 13.45 -26.21
C LEU A 116 -1.45 12.14 -26.63
N MET A 117 -1.02 11.33 -25.66
CA MET A 117 -0.51 9.97 -25.89
C MET A 117 -1.64 8.93 -25.70
N GLU A 118 -1.52 7.75 -26.32
CA GLU A 118 -2.52 6.68 -26.18
C GLU A 118 -2.42 5.99 -24.80
N GLY A 119 -3.50 6.07 -24.00
CA GLY A 119 -3.63 5.40 -22.69
C GLY A 119 -4.92 5.80 -21.96
N VAL A 120 -5.47 4.90 -21.13
CA VAL A 120 -6.78 5.11 -20.44
C VAL A 120 -6.65 6.11 -19.28
N THR A 121 -5.65 5.98 -18.42
CA THR A 121 -5.50 6.75 -17.16
C THR A 121 -5.25 8.25 -17.38
N MET A 122 -4.42 8.61 -18.36
CA MET A 122 -4.15 10.00 -18.71
C MET A 122 -5.38 10.71 -19.27
N ARG A 123 -6.18 10.00 -20.09
CA ARG A 123 -7.45 10.52 -20.61
C ARG A 123 -8.42 10.83 -19.47
N THR A 124 -8.44 9.99 -18.43
CA THR A 124 -9.29 10.20 -17.25
C THR A 124 -8.87 11.44 -16.45
N ASN A 125 -7.58 11.62 -16.16
CA ASN A 125 -7.10 12.76 -15.35
C ASN A 125 -7.21 14.10 -16.08
N ALA A 126 -6.89 14.15 -17.38
CA ALA A 126 -7.09 15.34 -18.20
C ALA A 126 -8.58 15.68 -18.36
N ALA A 127 -9.45 14.67 -18.46
CA ALA A 127 -10.91 14.87 -18.49
C ALA A 127 -11.46 15.37 -17.14
N LEU A 128 -10.94 14.87 -16.01
CA LEU A 128 -11.32 15.32 -14.67
C LEU A 128 -10.99 16.81 -14.48
N LEU A 129 -9.80 17.25 -14.89
CA LEU A 129 -9.43 18.67 -14.86
C LEU A 129 -10.31 19.52 -15.78
N GLY A 130 -10.56 19.04 -17.01
CA GLY A 130 -11.43 19.73 -17.97
C GLY A 130 -12.90 19.82 -17.55
N ALA A 131 -13.32 19.04 -16.55
CA ALA A 131 -14.67 19.07 -16.00
C ALA A 131 -14.83 20.04 -14.80
N LEU A 132 -13.74 20.65 -14.32
CA LEU A 132 -13.78 21.62 -13.23
C LEU A 132 -14.25 23.00 -13.74
N ASP A 133 -15.07 23.67 -12.93
CA ASP A 133 -15.42 25.07 -13.15
C ASP A 133 -14.15 25.94 -13.13
N GLU A 134 -14.12 27.02 -13.93
CA GLU A 134 -12.95 27.92 -14.08
C GLU A 134 -11.71 27.30 -14.75
N THR A 135 -11.82 26.10 -15.35
CA THR A 135 -10.75 25.49 -16.17
C THR A 135 -11.01 25.68 -17.66
N GLU A 136 -9.99 26.11 -18.41
CA GLU A 136 -10.05 26.25 -19.87
C GLU A 136 -9.09 25.27 -20.54
N TYR A 137 -9.63 24.42 -21.43
CA TYR A 137 -8.81 23.54 -22.26
C TYR A 137 -8.44 24.23 -23.58
N LEU A 138 -7.15 24.58 -23.70
CA LEU A 138 -6.61 25.20 -24.90
C LEU A 138 -5.90 24.16 -25.77
N ARG A 139 -6.58 23.73 -26.85
CA ARG A 139 -5.95 22.93 -27.90
C ARG A 139 -5.08 23.84 -28.77
N LEU A 140 -3.78 23.58 -28.79
CA LEU A 140 -2.84 24.29 -29.65
C LEU A 140 -2.76 23.60 -31.02
N ASP A 141 -3.45 24.16 -32.02
CA ASP A 141 -3.32 23.77 -33.42
C ASP A 141 -2.26 24.65 -34.13
N SER A 142 -2.01 24.38 -35.43
CA SER A 142 -1.10 25.21 -36.24
C SER A 142 -1.59 26.66 -36.28
N MET A 143 -0.69 27.61 -36.02
CA MET A 143 -1.01 29.05 -36.04
C MET A 143 -1.10 29.59 -37.47
N GLU A 144 -1.82 30.69 -37.65
CA GLU A 144 -1.79 31.43 -38.92
C GLU A 144 -0.36 31.87 -39.27
N ALA A 145 -0.06 31.91 -40.56
CA ALA A 145 1.30 32.14 -41.04
C ALA A 145 1.86 33.52 -40.64
N ASP A 146 1.01 34.55 -40.61
CA ASP A 146 1.39 35.91 -40.22
C ASP A 146 1.56 36.07 -38.70
N ASP A 147 0.82 35.32 -37.89
CA ASP A 147 0.97 35.32 -36.42
C ASP A 147 2.24 34.59 -36.01
N THR A 148 2.50 33.45 -36.66
CA THR A 148 3.76 32.69 -36.55
C THR A 148 4.97 33.58 -36.85
N LEU A 149 4.90 34.32 -37.97
CA LEU A 149 5.93 35.27 -38.37
C LEU A 149 6.08 36.39 -37.33
N THR A 150 4.97 36.94 -36.83
CA THR A 150 4.98 38.03 -35.84
C THR A 150 5.66 37.59 -34.54
N ILE A 151 5.37 36.39 -34.04
CA ILE A 151 5.96 35.84 -32.82
C ILE A 151 7.46 35.61 -33.01
N ALA A 152 7.85 34.92 -34.07
CA ALA A 152 9.25 34.63 -34.35
C ALA A 152 10.08 35.90 -34.55
N SER A 153 9.50 36.93 -35.19
CA SER A 153 10.17 38.23 -35.41
C SER A 153 10.35 39.02 -34.12
N LYS A 154 9.33 39.04 -33.25
CA LYS A 154 9.43 39.69 -31.93
C LYS A 154 10.51 39.06 -31.06
N LYS A 155 10.64 37.72 -31.07
CA LYS A 155 11.71 37.01 -30.35
C LYS A 155 13.12 37.40 -30.82
N LEU A 156 13.24 37.91 -32.03
CA LEU A 156 14.49 38.40 -32.62
C LEU A 156 14.68 39.92 -32.44
N GLY A 157 13.80 40.58 -31.69
CA GLY A 157 13.84 42.04 -31.47
C GLY A 157 13.38 42.86 -32.68
N LEU A 158 12.58 42.28 -33.58
CA LEU A 158 12.08 42.93 -34.79
C LEU A 158 10.55 43.07 -34.78
N SER A 159 10.06 44.15 -35.39
CA SER A 159 8.68 44.22 -35.86
C SER A 159 8.52 43.44 -37.16
N ARG A 160 7.34 42.84 -37.39
CA ARG A 160 7.03 42.12 -38.65
C ARG A 160 7.23 42.98 -39.90
N TYR A 161 7.04 44.29 -39.78
CA TYR A 161 7.20 45.25 -40.88
C TYR A 161 8.66 45.66 -41.14
N GLU A 162 9.59 45.24 -40.27
CA GLU A 162 11.02 45.49 -40.40
C GLU A 162 11.75 44.32 -41.07
N LEU A 163 10.98 43.31 -41.52
CA LEU A 163 11.47 42.19 -42.30
C LEU A 163 11.31 42.46 -43.79
N PRO A 164 12.32 42.13 -44.60
CA PRO A 164 12.16 42.06 -46.03
C PRO A 164 11.05 41.06 -46.40
N GLU A 165 10.13 41.46 -47.28
CA GLU A 165 8.96 40.65 -47.68
C GLU A 165 9.36 39.26 -48.20
N ALA A 166 10.49 39.17 -48.91
CA ALA A 166 11.00 37.90 -49.42
C ALA A 166 11.38 36.91 -48.29
N VAL A 167 11.86 37.41 -47.15
CA VAL A 167 12.19 36.60 -45.96
C VAL A 167 10.93 36.18 -45.24
N ALA A 168 9.97 37.09 -45.09
CA ALA A 168 8.65 36.82 -44.52
C ALA A 168 7.92 35.71 -45.29
N GLU A 169 7.92 35.78 -46.62
CA GLU A 169 7.24 34.82 -47.48
C GLU A 169 7.84 33.42 -47.40
N LEU A 170 9.18 33.32 -47.37
CA LEU A 170 9.85 32.03 -47.21
C LEU A 170 9.47 31.34 -45.89
N ILE A 171 9.34 32.12 -44.81
CA ILE A 171 8.99 31.60 -43.49
C ILE A 171 7.52 31.20 -43.44
N ARG A 172 6.61 32.00 -44.01
CA ARG A 172 5.18 31.64 -44.11
C ARG A 172 4.97 30.32 -44.85
N GLN A 173 5.64 30.16 -45.99
CA GLN A 173 5.50 28.94 -46.80
C GLN A 173 6.04 27.69 -46.10
N ARG A 174 7.08 27.83 -45.26
CA ARG A 174 7.78 26.69 -44.68
C ARG A 174 7.38 26.36 -43.25
N ALA A 175 7.14 27.36 -42.42
CA ALA A 175 6.87 27.13 -41.00
C ALA A 175 5.56 26.39 -40.75
N GLY A 176 4.61 26.43 -41.70
CA GLY A 176 3.35 25.67 -41.63
C GLY A 176 2.56 25.94 -40.35
N GLY A 177 2.66 27.16 -39.82
CA GLY A 177 2.01 27.55 -38.56
C GLY A 177 2.73 27.13 -37.28
N ASN A 178 3.97 26.65 -37.34
CA ASN A 178 4.78 26.30 -36.17
C ASN A 178 5.73 27.45 -35.79
N PRO A 179 5.54 28.12 -34.63
CA PRO A 179 6.38 29.23 -34.17
C PRO A 179 7.84 28.86 -33.95
N PHE A 180 8.11 27.68 -33.39
CA PHE A 180 9.47 27.20 -33.20
C PHE A 180 10.13 26.93 -34.55
N TYR A 181 9.39 26.39 -35.53
CA TYR A 181 9.94 26.18 -36.87
C TYR A 181 10.30 27.50 -37.56
N ALA A 182 9.43 28.52 -37.46
CA ALA A 182 9.71 29.84 -37.99
C ALA A 182 10.96 30.49 -37.35
N GLU A 183 11.08 30.39 -36.03
CA GLU A 183 12.24 30.85 -35.26
C GLU A 183 13.54 30.16 -35.74
N GLU A 184 13.52 28.83 -35.91
CA GLU A 184 14.65 28.07 -36.40
C GLU A 184 15.02 28.41 -37.86
N ILE A 185 14.04 28.70 -38.73
CA ILE A 185 14.30 29.17 -40.10
C ILE A 185 15.00 30.54 -40.06
N PHE A 186 14.57 31.47 -39.21
CA PHE A 186 15.24 32.77 -39.07
C PHE A 186 16.70 32.61 -38.66
N TYR A 187 16.94 31.81 -37.62
CA TYR A 187 18.30 31.57 -37.18
C TYR A 187 19.12 30.89 -38.27
N ALA A 188 18.57 29.90 -38.97
CA ALA A 188 19.25 29.25 -40.08
C ALA A 188 19.57 30.23 -41.23
N LEU A 189 18.67 31.15 -41.58
CA LEU A 189 18.91 32.19 -42.59
C LEU A 189 20.05 33.14 -42.17
N ARG A 190 20.07 33.54 -40.90
CA ARG A 190 21.14 34.37 -40.33
C ARG A 190 22.47 33.63 -40.35
N ASP A 191 22.46 32.39 -39.87
CA ASP A 191 23.65 31.54 -39.75
C ASP A 191 24.21 31.16 -41.13
N ASN A 192 23.42 31.27 -42.21
CA ASN A 192 23.85 31.13 -43.62
C ASN A 192 24.41 32.44 -44.22
N GLY A 193 24.26 33.57 -43.54
CA GLY A 193 24.56 34.89 -44.11
C GLY A 193 23.55 35.37 -45.15
N PHE A 194 22.39 34.71 -45.31
CA PHE A 194 21.33 35.21 -46.20
C PHE A 194 20.70 36.48 -45.65
N ILE A 195 20.63 36.61 -44.33
CA ILE A 195 20.15 37.80 -43.63
C ILE A 195 21.17 38.25 -42.58
N SER A 196 21.23 39.55 -42.32
CA SER A 196 21.98 40.13 -41.21
C SER A 196 21.12 41.12 -40.44
N PHE A 197 21.43 41.29 -39.16
CA PHE A 197 20.75 42.25 -38.30
C PHE A 197 21.69 43.42 -38.02
N LYS A 198 21.27 44.64 -38.35
CA LYS A 198 22.01 45.86 -38.00
C LYS A 198 21.20 46.70 -37.02
N SER A 199 21.85 47.16 -35.95
CA SER A 199 21.26 48.14 -35.05
C SER A 199 21.48 49.54 -35.62
N MET A 200 20.40 50.29 -35.83
CA MET A 200 20.42 51.69 -36.21
C MET A 200 19.44 52.45 -35.30
N GLN A 201 19.93 53.43 -34.54
CA GLN A 201 19.11 54.30 -33.67
C GLN A 201 18.15 53.50 -32.75
N ASP A 202 18.71 52.57 -31.98
CA ASP A 202 17.97 51.68 -31.06
C ASP A 202 16.91 50.76 -31.71
N LYS A 203 16.91 50.62 -33.04
CA LYS A 203 16.09 49.66 -33.77
C LYS A 203 16.96 48.66 -34.54
N VAL A 204 16.69 47.38 -34.33
CA VAL A 204 17.29 46.30 -35.12
C VAL A 204 16.55 46.23 -36.46
N ARG A 205 17.26 46.15 -37.58
CA ARG A 205 16.66 45.88 -38.89
C ARG A 205 17.27 44.64 -39.52
N CYS A 206 16.42 43.84 -40.16
CA CYS A 206 16.83 42.70 -40.97
C CYS A 206 17.17 43.18 -42.39
N LEU A 207 18.39 42.87 -42.85
CA LEU A 207 18.84 43.15 -44.21
C LEU A 207 19.12 41.83 -44.91
N ILE A 208 18.67 41.72 -46.17
CA ILE A 208 19.10 40.61 -47.04
C ILE A 208 20.56 40.85 -47.42
N SER A 209 21.43 39.95 -47.01
CA SER A 209 22.87 40.04 -47.22
C SER A 209 23.39 39.05 -48.26
N GLY A 210 22.55 38.11 -48.69
CA GLY A 210 22.91 37.06 -49.66
C GLY A 210 21.75 36.71 -50.61
N ASP A 211 21.97 35.71 -51.47
CA ASP A 211 20.96 35.26 -52.45
C ASP A 211 19.88 34.39 -51.80
N LEU A 212 18.73 34.99 -51.48
CA LEU A 212 17.61 34.32 -50.83
C LEU A 212 16.98 33.22 -51.69
N ALA A 213 17.10 33.28 -53.03
CA ALA A 213 16.58 32.24 -53.91
C ALA A 213 17.32 30.90 -53.72
N ARG A 214 18.60 30.95 -53.34
CA ARG A 214 19.37 29.77 -52.92
C ARG A 214 18.91 29.21 -51.58
N ALA A 215 18.45 30.05 -50.66
CA ALA A 215 17.96 29.62 -49.35
C ALA A 215 16.77 28.66 -49.46
N THR A 216 15.88 28.88 -50.44
CA THR A 216 14.75 28.00 -50.75
C THR A 216 15.17 26.63 -51.30
N GLN A 217 16.41 26.48 -51.77
CA GLN A 217 16.97 25.20 -52.24
C GLN A 217 17.86 24.53 -51.20
N THR A 218 18.52 25.30 -50.33
CA THR A 218 19.52 24.80 -49.37
C THR A 218 18.99 24.56 -47.96
N LEU A 219 17.92 25.24 -47.54
CA LEU A 219 17.34 25.01 -46.21
C LEU A 219 16.56 23.68 -46.19
N PRO A 220 16.75 22.83 -45.18
CA PRO A 220 15.99 21.60 -45.03
C PRO A 220 14.47 21.81 -44.81
N ALA A 221 13.69 20.79 -45.17
CA ALA A 221 12.22 20.83 -45.16
C ALA A 221 11.57 20.45 -43.81
N THR A 222 12.35 19.99 -42.83
CA THR A 222 11.85 19.62 -41.50
C THR A 222 12.58 20.41 -40.43
N ILE A 223 11.89 20.69 -39.31
CA ILE A 223 12.47 21.41 -38.18
C ILE A 223 13.69 20.69 -37.60
N GLN A 224 13.65 19.36 -37.51
CA GLN A 224 14.78 18.53 -37.05
C GLN A 224 16.01 18.74 -37.93
N ASN A 225 15.84 18.74 -39.25
CA ASN A 225 16.95 18.93 -40.18
C ASN A 225 17.45 20.39 -40.20
N ILE A 226 16.60 21.38 -39.92
CA ILE A 226 17.05 22.76 -39.75
C ILE A 226 17.92 22.90 -38.49
N VAL A 227 17.46 22.33 -37.37
CA VAL A 227 18.24 22.31 -36.13
C VAL A 227 19.58 21.60 -36.36
N LEU A 228 19.59 20.44 -37.02
CA LEU A 228 20.82 19.73 -37.41
C LEU A 228 21.72 20.61 -38.30
N ALA A 229 21.11 21.25 -39.30
CA ALA A 229 21.62 22.35 -40.12
C ALA A 229 22.50 23.35 -39.37
N ARG A 230 21.93 23.86 -38.27
CA ARG A 230 22.53 24.89 -37.43
C ARG A 230 23.61 24.29 -36.53
N LEU A 231 23.39 23.11 -35.98
CA LEU A 231 24.37 22.39 -35.16
C LEU A 231 25.66 22.10 -35.94
N ASP A 232 25.54 21.62 -37.18
CA ASP A 232 26.69 21.25 -38.02
C ASP A 232 27.59 22.44 -38.40
N ARG A 233 27.10 23.67 -38.29
CA ARG A 233 27.88 24.90 -38.54
C ARG A 233 28.66 25.40 -37.35
N LEU A 234 28.31 24.94 -36.15
CA LEU A 234 29.02 25.37 -34.97
C LEU A 234 30.47 24.88 -35.06
N PRO A 235 31.44 25.64 -34.51
CA PRO A 235 32.78 25.14 -34.27
C PRO A 235 32.75 23.79 -33.53
N PRO A 236 33.70 22.88 -33.82
CA PRO A 236 33.69 21.52 -33.28
C PRO A 236 33.65 21.48 -31.75
N GLU A 237 34.23 22.48 -31.07
CA GLU A 237 34.23 22.62 -29.61
C GLU A 237 32.80 22.86 -29.08
N LYS A 238 32.03 23.74 -29.74
CA LYS A 238 30.64 24.06 -29.37
C LYS A 238 29.69 22.91 -29.68
N GLN A 239 29.92 22.20 -30.80
CA GLN A 239 29.20 20.96 -31.09
C GLN A 239 29.43 19.91 -30.00
N LEU A 240 30.67 19.75 -29.55
CA LEU A 240 31.01 18.80 -28.49
C LEU A 240 30.34 19.17 -27.16
N ILE A 241 30.32 20.46 -26.78
CA ILE A 241 29.59 20.94 -25.59
C ILE A 241 28.13 20.52 -25.63
N LEU A 242 27.42 20.83 -26.72
CA LEU A 242 26.00 20.49 -26.86
C LEU A 242 25.78 18.96 -26.87
N ARG A 243 26.67 18.20 -27.51
CA ARG A 243 26.60 16.74 -27.54
C ARG A 243 26.77 16.13 -26.15
N ILE A 244 27.70 16.62 -25.34
CA ILE A 244 27.90 16.18 -23.95
C ILE A 244 26.69 16.58 -23.10
N ALA A 245 26.24 17.83 -23.21
CA ALA A 245 25.05 18.31 -22.52
C ALA A 245 23.82 17.46 -22.84
N ALA A 246 23.62 17.09 -24.11
CA ALA A 246 22.51 16.25 -24.55
C ALA A 246 22.55 14.82 -23.98
N VAL A 247 23.75 14.31 -23.67
CA VAL A 247 23.94 13.01 -23.00
C VAL A 247 23.68 13.13 -21.50
N ILE A 248 24.02 14.26 -20.87
CA ILE A 248 23.78 14.50 -19.43
C ILE A 248 22.27 14.61 -19.15
N GLY A 249 21.54 15.45 -19.90
CA GLY A 249 20.10 15.62 -19.69
C GLY A 249 19.51 16.87 -20.32
N GLN A 250 18.20 17.12 -20.09
CA GLN A 250 17.54 18.36 -20.53
C GLN A 250 18.12 19.57 -19.79
N THR A 251 18.29 19.43 -18.49
CA THR A 251 18.94 20.38 -17.61
C THR A 251 20.25 19.76 -17.15
N PHE A 252 21.33 20.52 -17.21
CA PHE A 252 22.68 20.03 -16.90
C PHE A 252 23.43 21.09 -16.09
N PRO A 253 23.99 20.72 -14.93
CA PRO A 253 24.81 21.64 -14.15
C PRO A 253 26.18 21.85 -14.80
N TYR A 254 26.77 23.02 -14.59
CA TYR A 254 28.05 23.42 -15.19
C TYR A 254 29.19 22.45 -14.86
N ASN A 255 29.27 21.94 -13.64
CA ASN A 255 30.37 21.11 -13.14
C ASN A 255 30.53 19.79 -13.92
N ILE A 256 29.46 19.01 -14.06
CA ILE A 256 29.47 17.73 -14.79
C ILE A 256 29.79 17.95 -16.27
N LEU A 257 29.26 19.02 -16.87
CA LEU A 257 29.58 19.38 -18.24
C LEU A 257 31.07 19.72 -18.39
N HIS A 258 31.59 20.60 -17.54
CA HIS A 258 32.97 21.05 -17.55
C HIS A 258 33.95 19.88 -17.39
N ASP A 259 33.75 19.04 -16.38
CA ASP A 259 34.66 17.94 -16.06
C ASP A 259 34.60 16.82 -17.10
N THR A 260 33.40 16.54 -17.64
CA THR A 260 33.25 15.59 -18.74
C THR A 260 33.90 16.13 -20.01
N LEU A 261 33.74 17.42 -20.32
CA LEU A 261 34.36 18.07 -21.47
C LEU A 261 35.88 18.05 -21.41
N LYS A 262 36.46 18.30 -20.23
CA LYS A 262 37.91 18.30 -20.00
C LYS A 262 38.59 16.96 -20.37
N LYS A 263 37.85 15.84 -20.29
CA LYS A 263 38.33 14.51 -20.73
C LYS A 263 38.47 14.38 -22.25
N HIS A 264 37.80 15.23 -23.02
CA HIS A 264 37.76 15.19 -24.49
C HIS A 264 38.36 16.43 -25.17
N LEU A 265 38.51 17.53 -24.44
CA LEU A 265 39.03 18.81 -24.95
C LEU A 265 39.73 19.59 -23.82
N GLU A 266 40.99 19.98 -24.05
CA GLU A 266 41.70 20.89 -23.13
C GLU A 266 41.17 22.32 -23.29
N ILE A 267 40.28 22.74 -22.39
CA ILE A 267 39.66 24.07 -22.39
C ILE A 267 39.82 24.76 -21.04
N LYS A 268 40.13 26.06 -21.06
CA LYS A 268 40.14 26.90 -19.84
C LYS A 268 38.71 27.28 -19.47
N GLU A 269 38.40 27.36 -18.17
CA GLU A 269 37.07 27.76 -17.66
C GLU A 269 36.57 29.08 -18.27
N THR A 270 37.45 30.07 -18.41
CA THR A 270 37.10 31.36 -19.02
C THR A 270 36.62 31.22 -20.47
N LEU A 271 37.20 30.29 -21.24
CA LEU A 271 36.82 30.04 -22.62
C LEU A 271 35.53 29.21 -22.71
N LEU A 272 35.32 28.26 -21.80
CA LEU A 272 34.06 27.51 -21.73
C LEU A 272 32.87 28.44 -21.45
N ASN A 273 33.03 29.38 -20.52
CA ASN A 273 31.99 30.39 -20.24
C ASN A 273 31.68 31.26 -21.45
N VAL A 274 32.70 31.63 -22.25
CA VAL A 274 32.48 32.34 -23.53
C VAL A 274 31.68 31.47 -24.50
N TYR A 275 32.01 30.19 -24.64
CA TYR A 275 31.26 29.29 -25.52
C TYR A 275 29.84 29.04 -25.05
N LEU A 276 29.60 28.91 -23.75
CA LEU A 276 28.24 28.77 -23.20
C LEU A 276 27.43 30.04 -23.43
N ASN A 277 28.01 31.23 -23.20
CA ASN A 277 27.35 32.51 -23.52
C ASN A 277 27.05 32.64 -25.01
N ASP A 278 27.97 32.22 -25.88
CA ASP A 278 27.74 32.18 -27.32
C ASP A 278 26.58 31.24 -27.68
N LEU A 279 26.50 30.05 -27.07
CA LEU A 279 25.42 29.09 -27.29
C LEU A 279 24.06 29.61 -26.79
N VAL A 280 24.06 30.37 -25.69
CA VAL A 280 22.89 31.11 -25.20
C VAL A 280 22.47 32.19 -26.20
N HIS A 281 23.41 32.99 -26.72
CA HIS A 281 23.13 33.99 -27.75
C HIS A 281 22.64 33.40 -29.08
N LEU A 282 23.09 32.19 -29.41
CA LEU A 282 22.60 31.44 -30.57
C LEU A 282 21.20 30.83 -30.34
N GLY A 283 20.67 30.90 -29.11
CA GLY A 283 19.34 30.44 -28.77
C GLY A 283 19.20 28.91 -28.70
N LEU A 284 20.31 28.19 -28.52
CA LEU A 284 20.31 26.72 -28.45
C LEU A 284 20.11 26.22 -27.01
N ILE A 285 20.66 26.95 -26.05
CA ILE A 285 20.54 26.70 -24.62
C ILE A 285 20.13 27.99 -23.89
N GLN A 286 19.69 27.87 -22.65
CA GLN A 286 19.43 28.99 -21.75
C GLN A 286 20.13 28.76 -20.41
N ALA A 287 20.48 29.85 -19.73
CA ALA A 287 21.03 29.81 -18.39
C ALA A 287 19.89 29.95 -17.37
N GLU A 288 19.93 29.14 -16.32
CA GLU A 288 18.99 29.17 -15.20
C GLU A 288 19.78 29.48 -13.93
N GLU A 289 19.45 30.59 -13.26
CA GLU A 289 20.02 30.94 -11.96
C GLU A 289 19.24 30.24 -10.84
N ALA A 290 19.92 29.37 -10.09
CA ALA A 290 19.38 28.75 -8.89
C ALA A 290 19.72 29.57 -7.63
N GLU A 291 18.86 29.53 -6.61
CA GLU A 291 19.03 30.23 -5.32
C GLU A 291 20.29 29.82 -4.53
N ALA A 292 21.01 28.78 -4.94
CA ALA A 292 22.17 28.19 -4.25
C ALA A 292 23.55 28.48 -4.88
N GLY A 293 23.64 29.34 -5.90
CA GLY A 293 24.92 29.70 -6.53
C GLY A 293 25.53 28.63 -7.45
N ILE A 294 24.78 27.58 -7.78
CA ILE A 294 25.12 26.59 -8.81
C ILE A 294 24.50 27.04 -10.13
N THR A 295 25.33 27.20 -11.17
CA THR A 295 24.86 27.59 -12.50
C THR A 295 24.33 26.36 -13.25
N TYR A 296 23.06 26.41 -13.64
CA TYR A 296 22.43 25.42 -14.51
C TYR A 296 22.24 25.97 -15.91
N TYR A 297 22.29 25.05 -16.87
CA TYR A 297 21.90 25.32 -18.25
C TYR A 297 20.87 24.29 -18.67
N SER A 298 19.99 24.68 -19.57
CA SER A 298 19.01 23.79 -20.17
C SER A 298 18.91 24.02 -21.67
N PHE A 299 18.51 22.99 -22.41
CA PHE A 299 18.18 23.17 -23.82
C PHE A 299 16.92 24.02 -23.94
N LYS A 300 16.97 25.06 -24.78
CA LYS A 300 15.81 25.96 -24.99
C LYS A 300 14.57 25.20 -25.47
N HIS A 301 14.77 24.11 -26.21
CA HIS A 301 13.72 23.21 -26.67
C HIS A 301 14.16 21.75 -26.63
N THR A 302 13.25 20.84 -26.28
CA THR A 302 13.49 19.38 -26.22
C THR A 302 13.93 18.81 -27.57
N ILE A 303 13.39 19.31 -28.68
CA ILE A 303 13.80 18.93 -30.04
C ILE A 303 15.28 19.24 -30.28
N THR A 304 15.80 20.36 -29.75
CA THR A 304 17.21 20.71 -29.87
C THR A 304 18.09 19.67 -29.17
N ARG A 305 17.69 19.22 -27.97
CA ARG A 305 18.38 18.13 -27.27
C ARG A 305 18.30 16.83 -28.07
N GLU A 306 17.10 16.44 -28.50
CA GLU A 306 16.86 15.18 -29.22
C GLU A 306 17.67 15.10 -30.51
N VAL A 307 17.64 16.15 -31.34
CA VAL A 307 18.42 16.22 -32.58
C VAL A 307 19.92 16.16 -32.29
N THR A 308 20.38 16.90 -31.27
CA THR A 308 21.79 16.87 -30.86
C THR A 308 22.21 15.47 -30.43
N TYR A 309 21.39 14.80 -29.61
CA TYR A 309 21.62 13.44 -29.14
C TYR A 309 21.58 12.42 -30.28
N GLN A 310 20.60 12.54 -31.18
CA GLN A 310 20.43 11.67 -32.35
C GLN A 310 21.53 11.83 -33.38
N SER A 311 22.13 13.02 -33.51
CA SER A 311 23.27 13.28 -34.41
C SER A 311 24.56 12.56 -33.99
N LEU A 312 24.66 12.10 -32.74
CA LEU A 312 25.82 11.35 -32.29
C LEU A 312 25.87 9.99 -32.96
N LEU A 313 27.00 9.69 -33.60
CA LEU A 313 27.34 8.33 -34.00
C LEU A 313 27.26 7.41 -32.77
N PHE A 314 26.81 6.18 -33.02
CA PHE A 314 26.58 5.18 -31.97
C PHE A 314 27.79 5.02 -31.02
N ASP A 315 28.99 4.80 -31.58
CA ASP A 315 30.22 4.65 -30.79
C ASP A 315 30.53 5.89 -29.94
N ARG A 316 30.26 7.09 -30.47
CA ARG A 316 30.52 8.33 -29.75
C ARG A 316 29.52 8.54 -28.63
N ARG A 317 28.23 8.25 -28.86
CA ARG A 317 27.19 8.27 -27.83
C ARG A 317 27.58 7.32 -26.69
N ARG A 318 27.97 6.09 -27.00
CA ARG A 318 28.45 5.09 -26.04
C ARG A 318 29.60 5.60 -25.18
N GLN A 319 30.62 6.22 -25.81
CA GLN A 319 31.76 6.81 -25.10
C GLN A 319 31.37 7.98 -24.18
N LEU A 320 30.44 8.83 -24.62
CA LEU A 320 29.98 9.96 -23.82
C LEU A 320 29.17 9.50 -22.61
N HIS A 321 28.25 8.54 -22.78
CA HIS A 321 27.53 7.94 -21.65
C HIS A 321 28.48 7.31 -20.63
N ARG A 322 29.52 6.61 -21.10
CA ARG A 322 30.60 6.10 -20.24
C ARG A 322 31.31 7.22 -19.47
N SER A 323 31.60 8.34 -20.13
CA SER A 323 32.30 9.48 -19.49
C SER A 323 31.45 10.13 -18.40
N VAL A 324 30.14 10.28 -18.65
CA VAL A 324 29.16 10.83 -17.70
C VAL A 324 28.99 9.89 -16.50
N ALA A 325 28.81 8.59 -16.73
CA ALA A 325 28.70 7.61 -15.65
C ALA A 325 29.97 7.58 -14.78
N GLN A 326 31.15 7.61 -15.39
CA GLN A 326 32.42 7.71 -14.68
C GLN A 326 32.54 9.00 -13.87
N TRP A 327 31.99 10.12 -14.35
CA TRP A 327 32.00 11.36 -13.58
C TRP A 327 31.18 11.23 -12.29
N TYR A 328 30.00 10.62 -12.35
CA TYR A 328 29.21 10.35 -11.14
C TYR A 328 29.95 9.44 -10.17
N GLU A 329 30.58 8.38 -10.67
CA GLU A 329 31.45 7.53 -9.86
C GLU A 329 32.61 8.34 -9.26
N ASP A 330 33.42 9.03 -10.06
CA ASP A 330 34.60 9.77 -9.60
C ASP A 330 34.26 10.85 -8.55
N THR A 331 33.10 11.50 -8.70
CA THR A 331 32.68 12.64 -7.86
C THR A 331 32.07 12.22 -6.53
N TYR A 332 31.23 11.17 -6.54
CA TYR A 332 30.43 10.79 -5.38
C TYR A 332 30.85 9.45 -4.74
N ARG A 333 31.70 8.66 -5.41
CA ARG A 333 32.14 7.36 -4.89
C ARG A 333 33.13 7.55 -3.74
N THR A 334 32.79 6.96 -2.61
CA THR A 334 33.59 6.94 -1.39
C THR A 334 34.38 5.62 -1.25
N GLU A 335 35.31 5.54 -0.29
CA GLU A 335 36.00 4.26 0.02
C GLU A 335 35.02 3.16 0.45
N THR A 336 33.89 3.53 1.07
CA THR A 336 32.78 2.63 1.40
C THR A 336 32.07 2.06 0.17
N ASP A 337 32.01 2.78 -0.96
CA ASP A 337 31.47 2.27 -2.23
C ASP A 337 32.42 1.30 -2.96
N LYS A 338 33.70 1.22 -2.55
CA LYS A 338 34.67 0.25 -3.08
C LYS A 338 34.58 -1.12 -2.42
N LEU A 339 34.01 -1.20 -1.21
CA LEU A 339 33.77 -2.46 -0.48
C LEU A 339 32.66 -3.32 -1.10
N PHE A 340 31.87 -2.77 -2.02
CA PHE A 340 30.78 -3.46 -2.71
C PHE A 340 31.14 -3.94 -4.13
N LEU A 341 32.39 -3.74 -4.60
CA LEU A 341 32.85 -4.27 -5.89
C LEU A 341 32.79 -5.81 -5.96
N PRO A 342 32.47 -6.41 -7.13
CA PRO A 342 32.57 -7.86 -7.35
C PRO A 342 34.06 -8.23 -7.53
N PRO A 343 34.65 -8.94 -6.56
CA PRO A 343 35.10 -10.30 -6.84
C PRO A 343 35.01 -11.21 -5.61
N GLU A 344 34.47 -12.41 -5.80
CA GLU A 344 34.33 -13.44 -4.75
C GLU A 344 33.61 -12.91 -3.50
N LEU A 345 32.27 -12.88 -3.55
CA LEU A 345 31.44 -12.80 -2.35
C LEU A 345 31.95 -13.87 -1.37
N LYS A 346 32.81 -13.45 -0.43
CA LYS A 346 33.19 -14.27 0.72
C LYS A 346 31.87 -14.71 1.33
N VAL A 347 31.64 -16.03 1.34
CA VAL A 347 30.49 -16.68 1.95
C VAL A 347 30.22 -16.01 3.29
N ASN A 348 29.28 -15.06 3.30
CA ASN A 348 29.16 -14.16 4.43
C ASN A 348 28.47 -14.95 5.55
N GLN A 349 29.16 -15.08 6.68
CA GLN A 349 28.78 -15.90 7.85
C GLN A 349 27.50 -15.43 8.58
N ARG A 350 26.71 -14.53 7.98
CA ARG A 350 25.47 -13.99 8.53
C ARG A 350 24.39 -13.94 7.44
N LEU A 351 23.91 -15.10 7.02
CA LEU A 351 22.65 -15.18 6.27
C LEU A 351 21.51 -14.82 7.22
N THR A 352 20.85 -13.70 6.95
CA THR A 352 19.66 -13.23 7.65
C THR A 352 18.48 -13.15 6.68
N THR A 353 17.27 -13.28 7.22
CA THR A 353 16.00 -13.04 6.53
C THR A 353 15.78 -11.56 6.18
N GLU A 354 16.37 -10.68 6.99
CA GLU A 354 16.50 -9.25 6.72
C GLU A 354 17.68 -9.06 5.77
N ALA A 355 17.42 -8.63 4.54
CA ALA A 355 18.49 -8.23 3.62
C ALA A 355 19.23 -7.03 4.24
N THR A 356 20.55 -7.13 4.40
CA THR A 356 21.37 -5.95 4.67
C THR A 356 21.32 -5.10 3.40
N ALA A 357 20.44 -4.10 3.39
CA ALA A 357 20.35 -3.16 2.29
C ALA A 357 21.74 -2.53 2.04
N PRO A 358 22.13 -2.29 0.78
CA PRO A 358 23.29 -1.45 0.53
C PRO A 358 23.10 -0.10 1.26
N PRO A 359 24.14 0.44 1.89
CA PRO A 359 23.99 1.60 2.76
C PRO A 359 23.46 2.81 1.96
N LYS A 360 22.28 3.31 2.35
CA LYS A 360 21.71 4.58 1.85
C LYS A 360 22.62 5.79 2.08
N SER A 361 23.62 5.66 2.95
CA SER A 361 24.50 6.75 3.38
C SER A 361 25.65 7.05 2.43
N THR A 362 25.78 6.33 1.31
CA THR A 362 26.81 6.68 0.34
C THR A 362 26.33 7.85 -0.54
N PRO A 363 27.18 8.86 -0.79
CA PRO A 363 26.82 9.99 -1.65
C PRO A 363 26.45 9.57 -3.08
N LEU A 364 26.82 8.36 -3.50
CA LEU A 364 26.54 7.82 -4.84
C LEU A 364 25.15 7.18 -4.95
N ALA A 365 24.55 6.72 -3.85
CA ALA A 365 23.28 5.97 -3.86
C ALA A 365 22.13 6.68 -4.60
N PRO A 366 21.91 8.01 -4.47
CA PRO A 366 20.86 8.71 -5.23
C PRO A 366 21.01 8.64 -6.75
N TYR A 367 22.21 8.31 -7.25
CA TYR A 367 22.51 8.27 -8.68
C TYR A 367 22.54 6.84 -9.23
N TYR A 368 22.26 5.80 -8.45
CA TYR A 368 22.34 4.41 -8.93
C TYR A 368 21.40 4.14 -10.11
N ALA A 369 20.15 4.59 -10.06
CA ALA A 369 19.21 4.46 -11.19
C ALA A 369 19.72 5.16 -12.46
N LEU A 370 20.29 6.36 -12.30
CA LEU A 370 20.89 7.12 -13.40
C LEU A 370 22.13 6.40 -13.97
N LEU A 371 22.93 5.78 -13.10
CA LEU A 371 24.08 4.96 -13.52
C LEU A 371 23.65 3.72 -14.28
N VAL A 372 22.55 3.05 -13.91
CA VAL A 372 21.97 1.96 -14.72
C VAL A 372 21.68 2.44 -16.12
N TYR A 373 20.99 3.59 -16.25
CA TYR A 373 20.70 4.18 -17.55
C TYR A 373 21.97 4.50 -18.37
N HIS A 374 22.95 5.20 -17.80
CA HIS A 374 24.15 5.53 -18.57
C HIS A 374 25.02 4.31 -18.89
N TRP A 375 25.12 3.32 -18.00
CA TRP A 375 25.88 2.10 -18.28
C TRP A 375 25.20 1.20 -19.30
N HIS A 376 23.87 1.17 -19.33
CA HIS A 376 23.08 0.56 -20.39
C HIS A 376 23.38 1.20 -21.75
N GLN A 377 23.28 2.53 -21.85
CA GLN A 377 23.59 3.26 -23.08
C GLN A 377 25.07 3.19 -23.48
N ALA A 378 25.96 2.92 -22.52
CA ALA A 378 27.37 2.67 -22.74
C ALA A 378 27.71 1.21 -23.11
N GLU A 379 26.70 0.33 -23.23
CA GLU A 379 26.83 -1.13 -23.41
C GLU A 379 27.93 -1.72 -22.52
N ASP A 380 27.91 -1.37 -21.24
CA ASP A 380 28.79 -1.95 -20.21
C ASP A 380 27.90 -2.82 -19.30
N GLU A 381 27.60 -4.03 -19.76
CA GLU A 381 26.70 -4.97 -19.08
C GLU A 381 27.16 -5.26 -17.64
N HIS A 382 28.48 -5.30 -17.42
CA HIS A 382 29.03 -5.57 -16.10
C HIS A 382 28.65 -4.48 -15.09
N ARG A 383 28.83 -3.20 -15.43
CA ARG A 383 28.45 -2.09 -14.55
C ARG A 383 26.95 -1.89 -14.50
N GLU A 384 26.24 -2.07 -15.61
CA GLU A 384 24.77 -2.00 -15.63
C GLU A 384 24.16 -3.00 -14.65
N ARG A 385 24.56 -4.27 -14.73
CA ARG A 385 24.14 -5.35 -13.83
C ARG A 385 24.45 -5.02 -12.37
N TYR A 386 25.63 -4.49 -12.10
CA TYR A 386 26.05 -4.12 -10.75
C TYR A 386 25.14 -3.05 -10.13
N TYR A 387 24.92 -1.94 -10.83
CA TYR A 387 24.05 -0.88 -10.33
C TYR A 387 22.58 -1.30 -10.30
N ALA A 388 22.11 -2.10 -11.26
CA ALA A 388 20.75 -2.62 -11.24
C ALA A 388 20.51 -3.54 -10.02
N SER A 389 21.52 -4.33 -9.64
CA SER A 389 21.47 -5.14 -8.42
C SER A 389 21.36 -4.28 -7.16
N LEU A 390 22.12 -3.18 -7.09
CA LEU A 390 22.09 -2.26 -5.95
C LEU A 390 20.74 -1.52 -5.83
N VAL A 391 20.23 -0.94 -6.93
CA VAL A 391 18.92 -0.26 -6.93
C VAL A 391 17.82 -1.25 -6.59
N GLY A 392 17.84 -2.44 -7.19
CA GLY A 392 16.87 -3.49 -6.89
C GLY A 392 16.84 -3.84 -5.39
N GLN A 393 18.00 -4.04 -4.77
CA GLN A 393 18.10 -4.33 -3.33
C GLN A 393 17.69 -3.14 -2.44
N GLN A 394 18.01 -1.91 -2.84
CA GLN A 394 17.58 -0.71 -2.13
C GLN A 394 16.05 -0.56 -2.18
N ALA A 395 15.46 -0.73 -3.36
CA ALA A 395 14.02 -0.68 -3.56
C ALA A 395 13.28 -1.76 -2.75
N VAL A 396 13.84 -2.97 -2.59
CA VAL A 396 13.29 -4.01 -1.71
C VAL A 396 13.19 -3.54 -0.25
N ALA A 397 14.24 -2.88 0.23
CA ALA A 397 14.34 -2.35 1.60
C ALA A 397 13.47 -1.12 1.84
N GLU A 398 13.18 -0.37 0.77
CA GLU A 398 12.28 0.80 0.76
C GLU A 398 10.82 0.44 0.50
N PHE A 399 10.51 -0.85 0.29
CA PHE A 399 9.18 -1.30 -0.09
C PHE A 399 8.67 -0.71 -1.42
N ALA A 400 9.59 -0.20 -2.26
CA ALA A 400 9.34 0.20 -3.64
C ALA A 400 9.23 -1.04 -4.56
N ASN A 401 8.19 -1.84 -4.32
CA ASN A 401 8.08 -3.21 -4.82
C ASN A 401 8.11 -3.31 -6.36
N ALA A 402 7.46 -2.39 -7.08
CA ALA A 402 7.44 -2.39 -8.55
C ALA A 402 8.81 -2.07 -9.15
N GLU A 403 9.48 -1.05 -8.61
CA GLU A 403 10.84 -0.66 -9.00
C GLU A 403 11.84 -1.78 -8.71
N ALA A 404 11.73 -2.40 -7.52
CA ALA A 404 12.54 -3.54 -7.13
C ALA A 404 12.45 -4.68 -8.16
N VAL A 405 11.24 -5.10 -8.55
CA VAL A 405 11.06 -6.17 -9.54
C VAL A 405 11.68 -5.78 -10.88
N GLY A 406 11.50 -4.53 -11.34
CA GLY A 406 12.07 -4.05 -12.59
C GLY A 406 13.60 -4.17 -12.65
N TYR A 407 14.29 -3.63 -11.65
CA TYR A 407 15.76 -3.68 -11.61
C TYR A 407 16.31 -5.07 -11.31
N LEU A 408 15.64 -5.86 -10.46
CA LEU A 408 16.07 -7.24 -10.18
C LEU A 408 15.91 -8.15 -11.39
N ASN A 409 14.84 -7.98 -12.19
CA ASN A 409 14.70 -8.66 -13.48
C ASN A 409 15.85 -8.28 -14.42
N ARG A 410 16.12 -6.98 -14.57
CA ARG A 410 17.19 -6.51 -15.44
C ARG A 410 18.56 -7.04 -15.00
N ALA A 411 18.84 -7.05 -13.71
CA ALA A 411 20.05 -7.63 -13.16
C ALA A 411 20.14 -9.13 -13.48
N LEU A 412 19.06 -9.91 -13.24
CA LEU A 412 19.02 -11.35 -13.52
C LEU A 412 19.20 -11.71 -14.99
N ASP A 413 18.68 -10.88 -15.90
CA ASP A 413 18.84 -11.06 -17.36
C ASP A 413 20.30 -10.85 -17.78
N LEU A 414 20.99 -9.90 -17.13
CA LEU A 414 22.40 -9.59 -17.38
C LEU A 414 23.37 -10.50 -16.63
N THR A 415 22.94 -11.21 -15.58
CA THR A 415 23.80 -12.10 -14.80
C THR A 415 23.94 -13.46 -15.49
N PRO A 416 25.13 -13.83 -16.02
CA PRO A 416 25.31 -15.11 -16.70
C PRO A 416 25.09 -16.31 -15.78
N VAL A 417 24.76 -17.47 -16.36
CA VAL A 417 24.36 -18.68 -15.63
C VAL A 417 25.49 -19.20 -14.72
N GLU A 418 26.74 -18.91 -15.06
CA GLU A 418 27.92 -19.31 -14.30
C GLU A 418 28.04 -18.56 -12.96
N TYR A 419 27.45 -17.36 -12.83
CA TYR A 419 27.48 -16.54 -11.61
C TYR A 419 26.40 -16.98 -10.61
N GLN A 420 26.46 -18.25 -10.22
CA GLN A 420 25.41 -18.91 -9.42
C GLN A 420 25.08 -18.13 -8.13
N LEU A 421 26.09 -17.72 -7.36
CA LEU A 421 25.86 -17.01 -6.10
C LEU A 421 25.19 -15.64 -6.28
N GLU A 422 25.50 -14.92 -7.36
CA GLU A 422 24.86 -13.64 -7.65
C GLU A 422 23.40 -13.83 -8.06
N ARG A 423 23.14 -14.82 -8.93
CA ARG A 423 21.78 -15.22 -9.30
C ARG A 423 20.97 -15.66 -8.09
N TYR A 424 21.57 -16.38 -7.14
CA TYR A 424 20.94 -16.73 -5.87
C TYR A 424 20.44 -15.49 -5.12
N ASN A 425 21.30 -14.50 -4.91
CA ASN A 425 20.97 -13.31 -4.15
C ASN A 425 19.86 -12.48 -4.82
N LEU A 426 19.92 -12.34 -6.14
CA LEU A 426 18.90 -11.62 -6.91
C LEU A 426 17.56 -12.34 -6.90
N LEU A 427 17.54 -13.66 -7.11
CA LEU A 427 16.32 -14.47 -7.03
C LEU A 427 15.70 -14.41 -5.63
N LEU A 428 16.52 -14.49 -4.57
CA LEU A 428 16.05 -14.40 -3.20
C LEU A 428 15.43 -13.01 -2.90
N ALA A 429 16.08 -11.93 -3.36
CA ALA A 429 15.54 -10.58 -3.21
C ALA A 429 14.19 -10.43 -3.93
N ARG A 430 14.08 -10.95 -5.16
CA ARG A 430 12.85 -10.89 -5.96
C ARG A 430 11.74 -11.76 -5.38
N GLU A 431 12.08 -12.96 -4.93
CA GLU A 431 11.17 -13.87 -4.21
C GLU A 431 10.57 -13.19 -2.99
N THR A 432 11.38 -12.43 -2.23
CA THR A 432 10.93 -11.69 -1.05
C THR A 432 9.87 -10.65 -1.41
N VAL A 433 10.02 -9.98 -2.56
CA VAL A 433 9.03 -9.00 -3.05
C VAL A 433 7.77 -9.72 -3.51
N TYR A 434 7.88 -10.81 -4.26
CA TYR A 434 6.71 -11.61 -4.66
C TYR A 434 5.96 -12.21 -3.46
N ALA A 435 6.68 -12.63 -2.42
CA ALA A 435 6.09 -13.12 -1.18
C ALA A 435 5.21 -12.06 -0.50
N ARG A 436 5.67 -10.80 -0.49
CA ARG A 436 4.99 -9.63 0.09
C ARG A 436 3.79 -9.19 -0.75
N LEU A 437 3.99 -9.11 -2.07
CA LEU A 437 2.92 -8.80 -3.03
C LEU A 437 1.89 -9.93 -3.18
N GLY A 438 2.12 -11.09 -2.57
CA GLY A 438 1.22 -12.24 -2.70
C GLY A 438 1.21 -12.90 -4.08
N ASP A 439 2.16 -12.59 -4.98
CA ASP A 439 2.28 -13.25 -6.30
C ASP A 439 2.87 -14.67 -6.14
N ARG A 440 2.02 -15.60 -5.69
CA ARG A 440 2.41 -16.98 -5.38
C ARG A 440 2.91 -17.75 -6.60
N ASN A 441 2.46 -17.40 -7.80
CA ASN A 441 2.88 -18.05 -9.02
C ASN A 441 4.35 -17.72 -9.33
N ARG A 442 4.70 -16.43 -9.34
CA ARG A 442 6.10 -16.01 -9.56
C ARG A 442 7.00 -16.36 -8.39
N GLN A 443 6.51 -16.24 -7.16
CA GLN A 443 7.24 -16.68 -5.96
C GLN A 443 7.64 -18.17 -6.07
N LYS A 444 6.71 -19.05 -6.48
CA LYS A 444 7.00 -20.49 -6.65
C LYS A 444 8.06 -20.77 -7.70
N ILE A 445 8.05 -20.01 -8.81
CA ILE A 445 9.08 -20.11 -9.87
C ILE A 445 10.47 -19.76 -9.30
N ASP A 446 10.56 -18.68 -8.52
CA ASP A 446 11.82 -18.25 -7.91
C ASP A 446 12.29 -19.26 -6.85
N LEU A 447 11.40 -19.77 -6.00
CA LEU A 447 11.72 -20.82 -5.02
C LEU A 447 12.22 -22.11 -5.67
N THR A 448 11.63 -22.50 -6.80
CA THR A 448 12.08 -23.68 -7.56
C THR A 448 13.47 -23.44 -8.15
N SER A 449 13.70 -22.26 -8.72
CA SER A 449 14.99 -21.86 -9.28
C SER A 449 16.08 -21.81 -8.20
N LEU A 450 15.76 -21.25 -7.03
CA LEU A 450 16.63 -21.21 -5.86
C LEU A 450 16.98 -22.62 -5.36
N SER A 451 16.00 -23.52 -5.26
CA SER A 451 16.22 -24.91 -4.83
C SER A 451 17.14 -25.66 -5.79
N ASN A 452 16.96 -25.51 -7.10
CA ASN A 452 17.82 -26.15 -8.10
C ASN A 452 19.25 -25.61 -8.02
N LEU A 453 19.38 -24.29 -7.84
CA LEU A 453 20.67 -23.62 -7.76
C LEU A 453 21.45 -24.01 -6.51
N THR A 454 20.81 -24.10 -5.34
CA THR A 454 21.47 -24.52 -4.09
C THR A 454 21.89 -25.99 -4.11
N GLN A 455 21.11 -26.85 -4.78
CA GLN A 455 21.50 -28.25 -5.04
C GLN A 455 22.76 -28.34 -5.92
N GLN A 456 22.85 -27.52 -6.96
CA GLN A 456 24.03 -27.48 -7.83
C GLN A 456 25.27 -26.94 -7.13
N MET A 457 25.12 -25.87 -6.34
CA MET A 457 26.21 -25.27 -5.57
C MET A 457 26.70 -26.19 -4.44
N ASN A 458 25.82 -27.02 -3.89
CA ASN A 458 26.07 -27.89 -2.72
C ASN A 458 26.60 -27.11 -1.50
N ILE A 459 26.01 -25.94 -1.23
CA ILE A 459 26.39 -25.04 -0.13
C ILE A 459 25.26 -24.97 0.90
N THR A 460 25.46 -25.63 2.04
CA THR A 460 24.46 -25.81 3.11
C THR A 460 23.80 -24.53 3.64
N PRO A 461 24.52 -23.40 3.86
CA PRO A 461 23.92 -22.14 4.31
C PRO A 461 22.78 -21.61 3.43
N TYR A 462 22.92 -21.68 2.10
CA TYR A 462 21.90 -21.20 1.18
C TYR A 462 20.68 -22.13 1.16
N THR A 463 20.90 -23.44 1.27
CA THR A 463 19.82 -24.44 1.37
C THR A 463 18.94 -24.21 2.60
N ALA A 464 19.54 -23.85 3.75
CA ALA A 464 18.79 -23.56 4.97
C ALA A 464 17.80 -22.38 4.80
N LEU A 465 18.26 -21.30 4.15
CA LEU A 465 17.44 -20.12 3.90
C LEU A 465 16.33 -20.39 2.87
N VAL A 466 16.62 -21.18 1.82
CA VAL A 466 15.59 -21.61 0.86
C VAL A 466 14.53 -22.48 1.54
N ALA A 467 14.93 -23.41 2.42
CA ALA A 467 13.97 -24.21 3.18
C ALA A 467 13.06 -23.35 4.07
N LEU A 468 13.62 -22.32 4.71
CA LEU A 468 12.83 -21.34 5.47
C LEU A 468 11.84 -20.57 4.58
N ARG A 469 12.26 -20.12 3.39
CA ARG A 469 11.38 -19.44 2.43
C ARG A 469 10.27 -20.35 1.89
N GLN A 470 10.58 -21.61 1.61
CA GLN A 470 9.59 -22.63 1.25
C GLN A 470 8.59 -22.87 2.39
N ALA A 471 9.03 -22.85 3.65
CA ALA A 471 8.15 -22.95 4.80
C ALA A 471 7.18 -21.76 4.87
N GLY A 472 7.67 -20.54 4.63
CA GLY A 472 6.84 -19.33 4.57
C GLY A 472 5.82 -19.36 3.44
N TYR A 473 6.20 -19.83 2.24
CA TYR A 473 5.28 -20.03 1.12
C TYR A 473 4.18 -21.05 1.46
N ALA A 474 4.56 -22.19 2.05
CA ALA A 474 3.61 -23.23 2.43
C ALA A 474 2.66 -22.75 3.54
N GLU A 475 3.16 -22.01 4.53
CA GLU A 475 2.34 -21.38 5.56
C GLU A 475 1.32 -20.40 4.94
N ALA A 476 1.80 -19.52 4.05
CA ALA A 476 0.95 -18.52 3.43
C ALA A 476 -0.11 -19.08 2.46
N THR A 477 0.11 -20.27 1.94
CA THR A 477 -0.86 -21.02 1.10
C THR A 477 -1.67 -22.05 1.90
N SER A 478 -1.56 -22.00 3.23
CA SER A 478 -2.24 -22.89 4.18
C SER A 478 -1.91 -24.38 4.01
N ASP A 479 -0.77 -24.72 3.41
CA ASP A 479 -0.21 -26.08 3.41
C ASP A 479 0.66 -26.28 4.67
N TYR A 480 -0.01 -26.43 5.81
CA TYR A 480 0.67 -26.51 7.10
C TYR A 480 1.54 -27.77 7.26
N ILE A 481 1.23 -28.86 6.53
CA ILE A 481 2.05 -30.08 6.56
C ILE A 481 3.40 -29.80 5.90
N MET A 482 3.39 -29.19 4.71
CA MET A 482 4.62 -28.79 4.04
C MET A 482 5.36 -27.68 4.78
N ALA A 483 4.64 -26.73 5.40
CA ALA A 483 5.24 -25.68 6.22
C ALA A 483 6.03 -26.26 7.39
N ILE A 484 5.44 -27.21 8.14
CA ILE A 484 6.12 -27.90 9.24
C ILE A 484 7.35 -28.66 8.73
N ALA A 485 7.24 -29.41 7.63
CA ALA A 485 8.34 -30.19 7.08
C ALA A 485 9.52 -29.30 6.64
N ALA A 486 9.22 -28.22 5.90
CA ALA A 486 10.22 -27.28 5.43
C ALA A 486 10.86 -26.48 6.57
N ALA A 487 10.08 -26.05 7.56
CA ALA A 487 10.58 -25.33 8.73
C ALA A 487 11.48 -26.21 9.61
N LYS A 488 11.11 -27.48 9.83
CA LYS A 488 11.97 -28.48 10.50
C LYS A 488 13.30 -28.66 9.78
N ASN A 489 13.27 -28.81 8.45
CA ASN A 489 14.48 -28.94 7.65
C ASN A 489 15.37 -27.68 7.78
N GLY A 490 14.77 -26.49 7.66
CA GLY A 490 15.46 -25.22 7.86
C GLY A 490 16.11 -25.11 9.25
N ALA A 491 15.41 -25.52 10.30
CA ALA A 491 15.92 -25.53 11.67
C ALA A 491 17.12 -26.48 11.84
N VAL A 492 17.02 -27.73 11.37
CA VAL A 492 18.13 -28.71 11.45
C VAL A 492 19.37 -28.21 10.74
N LEU A 493 19.22 -27.65 9.54
CA LEU A 493 20.33 -27.08 8.80
C LEU A 493 20.91 -25.85 9.52
N ALA A 494 20.07 -25.00 10.10
CA ALA A 494 20.51 -23.82 10.84
C ALA A 494 21.29 -24.19 12.12
N GLU A 495 20.90 -25.26 12.82
CA GLU A 495 21.63 -25.79 13.98
C GLU A 495 23.02 -26.31 13.60
N GLN A 496 23.11 -27.10 12.51
CA GLN A 496 24.39 -27.59 11.98
C GLN A 496 25.36 -26.44 11.64
N LEU A 497 24.81 -25.33 11.15
CA LEU A 497 25.54 -24.13 10.77
C LEU A 497 25.79 -23.17 11.92
N GLN A 498 25.22 -23.43 13.11
CA GLN A 498 25.20 -22.51 14.25
C GLN A 498 24.62 -21.13 13.88
N ASN A 499 23.67 -21.07 12.93
CA ASN A 499 23.00 -19.84 12.52
C ASN A 499 21.70 -19.64 13.31
N THR A 500 21.80 -18.95 14.44
CA THR A 500 20.66 -18.70 15.35
C THR A 500 19.52 -17.91 14.70
N ASN A 501 19.80 -17.09 13.67
CA ASN A 501 18.76 -16.25 13.06
C ASN A 501 17.78 -17.09 12.24
N ILE A 502 18.30 -17.91 11.33
CA ILE A 502 17.48 -18.83 10.53
C ILE A 502 16.77 -19.83 11.46
N LEU A 503 17.43 -20.25 12.54
CA LEU A 503 16.83 -21.15 13.54
C LEU A 503 15.59 -20.53 14.21
N ILE A 504 15.69 -19.29 14.71
CA ILE A 504 14.55 -18.59 15.33
C ILE A 504 13.41 -18.43 14.32
N ASP A 505 13.69 -17.96 13.11
CA ASP A 505 12.66 -17.74 12.09
C ASP A 505 11.99 -19.06 11.65
N SER A 506 12.76 -20.16 11.60
CA SER A 506 12.23 -21.50 11.34
C SER A 506 11.30 -21.97 12.46
N TYR A 507 11.67 -21.74 13.72
CA TYR A 507 10.84 -22.07 14.87
C TYR A 507 9.55 -21.26 14.93
N ILE A 508 9.57 -20.00 14.50
CA ILE A 508 8.36 -19.17 14.41
C ILE A 508 7.35 -19.78 13.43
N ILE A 509 7.77 -20.09 12.19
CA ILE A 509 6.88 -20.68 11.17
C ILE A 509 6.41 -22.07 11.62
N TRP A 510 7.32 -22.86 12.19
CA TRP A 510 6.97 -24.19 12.69
C TRP A 510 5.93 -24.12 13.82
N GLY A 511 6.11 -23.22 14.79
CA GLY A 511 5.17 -23.02 15.89
C GLY A 511 3.77 -22.61 15.42
N ARG A 512 3.69 -21.64 14.48
CA ARG A 512 2.40 -21.23 13.90
C ARG A 512 1.75 -22.34 13.07
N ALA A 513 2.51 -23.04 12.24
CA ALA A 513 1.95 -24.16 11.47
C ALA A 513 1.46 -25.30 12.37
N LEU A 514 2.13 -25.56 13.50
CA LEU A 514 1.66 -26.52 14.53
C LEU A 514 0.36 -26.08 15.21
N SER A 515 0.19 -24.78 15.49
CA SER A 515 -1.05 -24.29 16.10
C SER A 515 -2.24 -24.45 15.16
N HIS A 516 -2.07 -24.22 13.86
CA HIS A 516 -3.10 -24.49 12.85
C HIS A 516 -3.43 -25.98 12.69
N GLN A 517 -2.48 -26.87 13.03
CA GLN A 517 -2.66 -28.32 13.12
C GLN A 517 -3.10 -28.79 14.53
N ASN A 518 -3.54 -27.88 15.40
CA ASN A 518 -4.09 -28.14 16.73
C ASN A 518 -3.08 -28.76 17.72
N ASN A 519 -1.78 -28.71 17.42
CA ASN A 519 -0.72 -29.21 18.29
C ASN A 519 -0.11 -28.05 19.11
N PHE A 520 -0.93 -27.52 20.02
CA PHE A 520 -0.58 -26.31 20.77
C PHE A 520 0.58 -26.51 21.74
N SER A 521 0.70 -27.67 22.39
CA SER A 521 1.81 -27.93 23.32
C SER A 521 3.16 -27.86 22.60
N ALA A 522 3.29 -28.56 21.47
CA ALA A 522 4.51 -28.49 20.67
C ALA A 522 4.74 -27.10 20.07
N ALA A 523 3.67 -26.37 19.72
CA ALA A 523 3.78 -24.99 19.26
C ALA A 523 4.41 -24.08 20.34
N TYR A 524 3.94 -24.17 21.59
CA TYR A 524 4.52 -23.41 22.69
C TYR A 524 5.97 -23.80 22.98
N ASP A 525 6.25 -25.11 23.06
CA ASP A 525 7.60 -25.59 23.35
C ASP A 525 8.64 -25.01 22.36
N ILE A 526 8.28 -24.94 21.08
CA ILE A 526 9.16 -24.43 20.02
C ILE A 526 9.24 -22.91 20.03
N LEU A 527 8.12 -22.21 20.24
CA LEU A 527 8.11 -20.74 20.29
C LEU A 527 8.81 -20.21 21.55
N GLU A 528 8.71 -20.90 22.69
CA GLU A 528 9.44 -20.55 23.92
C GLU A 528 10.94 -20.77 23.76
N GLN A 529 11.36 -21.84 23.06
CA GLN A 529 12.75 -22.02 22.67
C GLN A 529 13.25 -20.90 21.77
N ALA A 530 12.45 -20.51 20.76
CA ALA A 530 12.77 -19.38 19.89
C ALA A 530 12.91 -18.06 20.67
N LEU A 531 12.03 -17.83 21.66
CA LEU A 531 12.06 -16.64 22.50
C LEU A 531 13.32 -16.61 23.36
N ALA A 532 13.66 -17.73 23.99
CA ALA A 532 14.88 -17.87 24.79
C ALA A 532 16.13 -17.64 23.95
N LEU A 533 16.18 -18.16 22.72
CA LEU A 533 17.27 -17.92 21.77
C LEU A 533 17.35 -16.44 21.39
N ALA A 534 16.24 -15.79 21.03
CA ALA A 534 16.19 -14.37 20.66
C ALA A 534 16.69 -13.46 21.80
N GLN A 535 16.29 -13.76 23.03
CA GLN A 535 16.75 -13.04 24.23
C GLN A 535 18.24 -13.28 24.51
N LYS A 536 18.71 -14.52 24.37
CA LYS A 536 20.13 -14.88 24.56
C LYS A 536 21.07 -14.13 23.61
N ILE A 537 20.67 -13.96 22.35
CA ILE A 537 21.44 -13.18 21.37
C ILE A 537 21.17 -11.67 21.44
N ASN A 538 20.32 -11.23 22.38
CA ASN A 538 19.89 -9.84 22.57
C ASN A 538 19.34 -9.17 21.30
N ARG A 539 18.70 -9.97 20.42
CA ARG A 539 18.12 -9.46 19.16
C ARG A 539 16.64 -9.15 19.37
N ARG A 540 16.38 -7.88 19.66
CA ARG A 540 15.04 -7.36 19.97
C ARG A 540 14.04 -7.46 18.83
N SER A 541 14.50 -7.48 17.56
CA SER A 541 13.63 -7.71 16.40
C SER A 541 13.04 -9.12 16.38
N SER A 542 13.90 -10.13 16.47
CA SER A 542 13.46 -11.52 16.59
C SER A 542 12.59 -11.75 17.83
N GLU A 543 12.91 -11.10 18.96
CA GLU A 543 12.09 -11.19 20.18
C GLU A 543 10.66 -10.68 19.94
N ALA A 544 10.49 -9.56 19.24
CA ALA A 544 9.17 -9.03 18.90
C ALA A 544 8.38 -10.00 18.00
N ASN A 545 9.02 -10.58 16.98
CA ASN A 545 8.39 -11.55 16.08
C ASN A 545 7.93 -12.82 16.81
N VAL A 546 8.75 -13.36 17.73
CA VAL A 546 8.36 -14.54 18.51
C VAL A 546 7.20 -14.22 19.45
N LEU A 547 7.22 -13.06 20.11
CA LEU A 547 6.13 -12.64 21.00
C LEU A 547 4.82 -12.43 20.25
N GLN A 548 4.88 -11.89 19.03
CA GLN A 548 3.72 -11.76 18.15
C GLN A 548 3.17 -13.14 17.76
N ALA A 549 4.04 -14.08 17.36
CA ALA A 549 3.62 -15.45 17.03
C ALA A 549 3.02 -16.17 18.25
N LEU A 550 3.58 -16.00 19.45
CA LEU A 550 2.98 -16.52 20.70
C LEU A 550 1.61 -15.91 20.96
N ALA A 551 1.43 -14.60 20.70
CA ALA A 551 0.15 -13.94 20.87
C ALA A 551 -0.92 -14.53 19.94
N ASP A 552 -0.58 -14.84 18.68
CA ASP A 552 -1.49 -15.51 17.75
C ASP A 552 -1.92 -16.89 18.27
N VAL A 553 -0.97 -17.69 18.77
CA VAL A 553 -1.28 -19.01 19.36
C VAL A 553 -2.16 -18.86 20.61
N TYR A 554 -1.88 -17.87 21.47
CA TYR A 554 -2.71 -17.59 22.64
C TYR A 554 -4.12 -17.14 22.27
N CYS A 555 -4.29 -16.35 21.19
CA CYS A 555 -5.59 -15.97 20.67
C CYS A 555 -6.39 -17.21 20.22
N ILE A 556 -5.77 -18.11 19.46
CA ILE A 556 -6.41 -19.37 19.03
C ILE A 556 -6.83 -20.21 20.24
N GLN A 557 -6.01 -20.27 21.30
CA GLN A 557 -6.35 -20.98 22.54
C GLN A 557 -7.29 -20.22 23.49
N SER A 558 -7.94 -19.15 23.04
CA SER A 558 -8.84 -18.35 23.88
C SER A 558 -8.18 -17.68 25.09
N ARG A 559 -6.84 -17.55 25.12
CA ARG A 559 -6.08 -16.92 26.22
C ARG A 559 -5.79 -15.45 25.92
N TYR A 560 -6.84 -14.64 25.82
CA TYR A 560 -6.77 -13.26 25.30
C TYR A 560 -5.94 -12.31 26.18
N GLN A 561 -6.04 -12.39 27.51
CA GLN A 561 -5.26 -11.54 28.44
C GLN A 561 -3.74 -11.75 28.26
N THR A 562 -3.30 -13.01 28.15
CA THR A 562 -1.89 -13.35 27.88
C THR A 562 -1.46 -12.93 26.48
N ALA A 563 -2.33 -13.07 25.47
CA ALA A 563 -2.05 -12.57 24.12
C ALA A 563 -1.83 -11.04 24.13
N ILE A 564 -2.68 -10.27 24.83
CA ILE A 564 -2.54 -8.81 24.98
C ILE A 564 -1.22 -8.45 25.66
N ALA A 565 -0.81 -9.19 26.69
CA ALA A 565 0.48 -8.96 27.35
C ALA A 565 1.67 -9.17 26.41
N CYS A 566 1.64 -10.26 25.61
CA CYS A 566 2.63 -10.52 24.56
C CYS A 566 2.63 -9.40 23.50
N CYS A 567 1.46 -9.01 22.98
CA CYS A 567 1.32 -7.96 21.99
C CYS A 567 1.85 -6.61 22.49
N ARG A 568 1.56 -6.21 23.73
CA ARG A 568 2.06 -4.93 24.28
C ARG A 568 3.59 -4.89 24.33
N ARG A 569 4.23 -6.00 24.72
CA ARG A 569 5.69 -6.11 24.72
C ARG A 569 6.26 -6.11 23.30
N ALA A 570 5.67 -6.89 22.39
CA ALA A 570 6.07 -6.91 20.98
C ALA A 570 5.95 -5.53 20.33
N LEU A 571 4.86 -4.81 20.60
CA LEU A 571 4.59 -3.48 20.06
C LEU A 571 5.60 -2.45 20.56
N TRP A 572 5.99 -2.52 21.83
CA TRP A 572 7.05 -1.67 22.38
C TRP A 572 8.40 -1.94 21.70
N LEU A 573 8.77 -3.22 21.51
CA LEU A 573 10.02 -3.61 20.86
C LEU A 573 10.07 -3.19 19.39
N CYS A 574 8.98 -3.39 18.63
CA CYS A 574 8.98 -3.09 17.20
C CYS A 574 8.99 -1.57 16.94
N LYS A 575 8.34 -0.76 17.79
CA LYS A 575 8.42 0.72 17.71
C LYS A 575 9.83 1.24 17.99
N LEU A 576 10.50 0.69 19.00
CA LEU A 576 11.88 1.07 19.34
C LEU A 576 12.86 0.78 18.19
N HIS A 577 12.61 -0.28 17.42
CA HIS A 577 13.52 -0.78 16.39
C HIS A 577 12.99 -0.60 14.95
N GLN A 578 11.96 0.23 14.74
CA GLN A 578 11.39 0.57 13.43
C GLN A 578 11.07 -0.66 12.56
N GLN A 579 10.29 -1.61 13.08
CA GLN A 579 9.83 -2.80 12.36
C GLN A 579 8.35 -2.68 11.98
N PRO A 580 8.02 -2.03 10.84
CA PRO A 580 6.64 -1.71 10.50
C PRO A 580 5.79 -2.96 10.24
N LEU A 581 6.32 -3.99 9.61
CA LEU A 581 5.57 -5.23 9.36
C LEU A 581 5.20 -5.94 10.67
N THR A 582 6.17 -6.13 11.57
CA THR A 582 5.92 -6.73 12.89
C THR A 582 4.98 -5.87 13.73
N GLN A 583 5.06 -4.55 13.62
CA GLN A 583 4.10 -3.63 14.23
C GLN A 583 2.69 -3.89 13.73
N ALA A 584 2.46 -3.92 12.41
CA ALA A 584 1.15 -4.18 11.83
C ALA A 584 0.59 -5.55 12.25
N ASN A 585 1.41 -6.60 12.21
CA ASN A 585 1.05 -7.93 12.69
C ASN A 585 0.62 -7.91 14.15
N THR A 586 1.38 -7.21 15.01
CA THR A 586 1.09 -7.12 16.45
C THR A 586 -0.19 -6.32 16.73
N LEU A 587 -0.42 -5.22 16.01
CA LEU A 587 -1.64 -4.41 16.12
C LEU A 587 -2.87 -5.25 15.73
N ASN A 588 -2.77 -6.01 14.64
CA ASN A 588 -3.83 -6.92 14.22
C ASN A 588 -4.11 -8.01 15.27
N SER A 589 -3.08 -8.67 15.83
CA SER A 589 -3.26 -9.67 16.89
C SER A 589 -3.87 -9.07 18.16
N LEU A 590 -3.50 -7.83 18.50
CA LEU A 590 -4.08 -7.08 19.63
C LEU A 590 -5.55 -6.74 19.39
N GLY A 591 -5.89 -6.25 18.19
CA GLY A 591 -7.27 -6.01 17.77
C GLY A 591 -8.13 -7.27 17.87
N LEU A 592 -7.60 -8.42 17.42
CA LEU A 592 -8.29 -9.70 17.50
C LEU A 592 -8.56 -10.14 18.96
N ALA A 593 -7.58 -9.99 19.85
CA ALA A 593 -7.77 -10.31 21.27
C ALA A 593 -8.85 -9.42 21.92
N LEU A 594 -8.87 -8.13 21.59
CA LEU A 594 -9.85 -7.16 22.10
C LEU A 594 -11.24 -7.39 21.52
N TYR A 595 -11.33 -7.79 20.24
CA TYR A 595 -12.56 -8.22 19.61
C TYR A 595 -13.22 -9.35 20.40
N TYR A 596 -12.48 -10.40 20.74
CA TYR A 596 -13.01 -11.54 21.51
C TYR A 596 -13.36 -11.20 22.98
N LEU A 597 -12.86 -10.09 23.52
CA LEU A 597 -13.25 -9.56 24.83
C LEU A 597 -14.49 -8.65 24.76
N GLY A 598 -14.93 -8.29 23.55
CA GLY A 598 -16.11 -7.44 23.29
C GLY A 598 -15.81 -5.95 23.17
N GLU A 599 -14.52 -5.56 23.11
CA GLU A 599 -14.08 -4.16 22.97
C GLU A 599 -14.03 -3.75 21.49
N LEU A 600 -15.19 -3.80 20.80
CA LEU A 600 -15.27 -3.71 19.34
C LEU A 600 -14.70 -2.39 18.77
N SER A 601 -14.97 -1.25 19.41
CA SER A 601 -14.46 0.06 18.96
C SER A 601 -12.94 0.10 18.99
N VAL A 602 -12.33 -0.37 20.08
CA VAL A 602 -10.87 -0.36 20.25
C VAL A 602 -10.22 -1.38 19.30
N ALA A 603 -10.87 -2.53 19.08
CA ALA A 603 -10.42 -3.51 18.10
C ALA A 603 -10.39 -2.93 16.68
N GLN A 604 -11.45 -2.20 16.30
CA GLN A 604 -11.53 -1.54 15.00
C GLN A 604 -10.38 -0.53 14.81
N ASP A 605 -10.12 0.34 15.80
CA ASP A 605 -9.02 1.31 15.74
C ASP A 605 -7.65 0.64 15.47
N TYR A 606 -7.42 -0.54 16.06
CA TYR A 606 -6.19 -1.29 15.85
C TYR A 606 -6.12 -1.98 14.47
N PHE A 607 -7.24 -2.50 13.96
CA PHE A 607 -7.29 -3.05 12.61
C PHE A 607 -7.09 -1.96 11.55
N GLU A 608 -7.66 -0.78 11.75
CA GLU A 608 -7.48 0.38 10.86
C GLU A 608 -6.02 0.90 10.86
N GLN A 609 -5.35 0.92 12.01
CA GLN A 609 -3.92 1.20 12.06
C GLN A 609 -3.07 0.12 11.37
N ALA A 610 -3.43 -1.15 11.52
CA ALA A 610 -2.70 -2.27 10.91
C ALA A 610 -2.84 -2.30 9.38
N ILE A 611 -4.07 -2.19 8.87
CA ILE A 611 -4.35 -2.22 7.42
C ILE A 611 -3.60 -1.13 6.69
N HIS A 612 -3.52 0.03 7.32
CA HIS A 612 -2.80 1.15 6.78
C HIS A 612 -1.31 0.81 6.56
N ILE A 613 -0.65 0.29 7.60
CA ILE A 613 0.76 -0.06 7.49
C ILE A 613 0.94 -1.13 6.41
N TYR A 614 0.08 -2.15 6.34
CA TYR A 614 0.15 -3.16 5.28
C TYR A 614 0.06 -2.58 3.87
N PHE A 615 -0.88 -1.66 3.62
CA PHE A 615 -1.00 -1.00 2.32
C PHE A 615 0.28 -0.28 1.90
N THR A 616 0.91 0.40 2.86
CA THR A 616 2.18 1.10 2.59
C THR A 616 3.27 0.14 2.15
N LEU A 617 3.38 -0.98 2.86
CA LEU A 617 4.40 -1.99 2.57
C LEU A 617 4.06 -2.79 1.31
N GLY A 618 2.81 -2.72 0.83
CA GLY A 618 2.25 -3.60 -0.18
C GLY A 618 2.18 -5.05 0.29
N GLU A 619 1.91 -5.28 1.58
CA GLU A 619 1.84 -6.61 2.18
C GLU A 619 0.41 -7.17 2.09
N LYS A 620 0.18 -7.96 1.04
CA LYS A 620 -1.17 -8.39 0.65
C LYS A 620 -1.83 -9.35 1.64
N GLN A 621 -1.06 -10.16 2.37
CA GLN A 621 -1.65 -11.10 3.32
C GLN A 621 -2.20 -10.38 4.57
N GLY A 622 -1.54 -9.30 5.00
CA GLY A 622 -1.97 -8.43 6.08
C GLY A 622 -3.15 -7.55 5.71
N GLU A 623 -3.19 -7.02 4.48
CA GLU A 623 -4.38 -6.36 3.93
C GLU A 623 -5.61 -7.28 4.00
N LEU A 624 -5.46 -8.51 3.47
CA LEU A 624 -6.47 -9.56 3.52
C LEU A 624 -6.99 -9.83 4.95
N ARG A 625 -6.08 -10.05 5.91
CA ARG A 625 -6.42 -10.30 7.32
C ARG A 625 -7.20 -9.15 7.93
N SER A 626 -6.82 -7.92 7.60
CA SER A 626 -7.45 -6.73 8.15
C SER A 626 -8.87 -6.54 7.60
N PHE A 627 -9.07 -6.72 6.29
CA PHE A 627 -10.41 -6.69 5.70
C PHE A 627 -11.33 -7.74 6.31
N TYR A 628 -10.84 -8.97 6.44
CA TYR A 628 -11.58 -10.04 7.12
C TYR A 628 -11.98 -9.64 8.56
N ASN A 629 -11.05 -9.11 9.34
CA ASN A 629 -11.28 -8.73 10.73
C ASN A 629 -12.24 -7.54 10.87
N ILE A 630 -12.13 -6.53 10.00
CA ILE A 630 -13.07 -5.39 9.94
C ILE A 630 -14.47 -5.87 9.56
N GLY A 631 -14.57 -6.84 8.63
CA GLY A 631 -15.82 -7.51 8.30
C GLY A 631 -16.50 -8.15 9.52
N LEU A 632 -15.74 -8.77 10.43
CA LEU A 632 -16.28 -9.32 11.69
C LEU A 632 -16.90 -8.22 12.57
N ILE A 633 -16.26 -7.05 12.68
CA ILE A 633 -16.77 -5.90 13.44
C ILE A 633 -18.10 -5.44 12.85
N HIS A 634 -18.16 -5.17 11.55
CA HIS A 634 -19.38 -4.71 10.90
C HIS A 634 -20.52 -5.73 11.01
N ARG A 635 -20.22 -7.02 10.88
CA ARG A 635 -21.21 -8.08 11.10
C ARG A 635 -21.77 -8.01 12.51
N ASP A 636 -20.94 -7.86 13.54
CA ASP A 636 -21.41 -7.85 14.94
C ASP A 636 -22.14 -6.56 15.33
N LEU A 637 -21.86 -5.46 14.62
CA LEU A 637 -22.62 -4.20 14.66
C LEU A 637 -23.92 -4.25 13.82
N GLY A 638 -24.18 -5.35 13.11
CA GLY A 638 -25.37 -5.51 12.27
C GLY A 638 -25.32 -4.73 10.94
N ALA A 639 -24.16 -4.20 10.55
CA ALA A 639 -23.96 -3.58 9.24
C ALA A 639 -23.66 -4.67 8.19
N TYR A 640 -24.68 -5.48 7.87
CA TYR A 640 -24.49 -6.71 7.09
C TYR A 640 -24.01 -6.48 5.66
N GLU A 641 -24.50 -5.46 4.95
CA GLU A 641 -24.01 -5.15 3.60
C GLU A 641 -22.52 -4.78 3.63
N THR A 642 -22.13 -3.88 4.52
CA THR A 642 -20.71 -3.53 4.69
C THR A 642 -19.85 -4.73 5.07
N ALA A 643 -20.35 -5.61 5.94
CA ALA A 643 -19.65 -6.85 6.29
C ALA A 643 -19.49 -7.78 5.09
N ARG A 644 -20.52 -7.91 4.24
CA ARG A 644 -20.47 -8.69 3.00
C ARG A 644 -19.41 -8.13 2.06
N ASP A 645 -19.39 -6.83 1.82
CA ASP A 645 -18.40 -6.17 0.95
C ASP A 645 -16.97 -6.49 1.42
N TYR A 646 -16.71 -6.38 2.73
CA TYR A 646 -15.40 -6.70 3.31
C TYR A 646 -15.04 -8.19 3.20
N PHE A 647 -15.98 -9.10 3.45
CA PHE A 647 -15.72 -10.54 3.29
C PHE A 647 -15.51 -10.92 1.82
N GLU A 648 -16.26 -10.33 0.88
CA GLU A 648 -16.10 -10.56 -0.56
C GLU A 648 -14.72 -10.06 -1.04
N GLN A 649 -14.31 -8.85 -0.64
CA GLN A 649 -12.96 -8.34 -0.90
C GLN A 649 -11.86 -9.26 -0.31
N ALA A 650 -12.04 -9.74 0.92
CA ALA A 650 -11.13 -10.70 1.53
C ALA A 650 -11.09 -12.03 0.75
N ILE A 651 -12.23 -12.54 0.26
CA ILE A 651 -12.27 -13.76 -0.55
C ILE A 651 -11.52 -13.56 -1.87
N ASP A 652 -11.70 -12.43 -2.54
CA ASP A 652 -11.07 -12.15 -3.83
C ASP A 652 -9.54 -12.04 -3.68
N ILE A 653 -9.06 -11.26 -2.71
CA ILE A 653 -7.62 -11.16 -2.41
C ILE A 653 -7.08 -12.53 -1.97
N GLY A 654 -7.78 -13.23 -1.09
CA GLY A 654 -7.35 -14.55 -0.59
C GLY A 654 -7.22 -15.59 -1.71
N ARG A 655 -8.10 -15.56 -2.71
CA ARG A 655 -7.98 -16.40 -3.92
C ARG A 655 -6.81 -15.99 -4.79
N GLU A 656 -6.59 -14.69 -4.98
CA GLU A 656 -5.44 -14.17 -5.74
C GLU A 656 -4.11 -14.63 -5.13
N ILE A 657 -3.96 -14.49 -3.81
CA ILE A 657 -2.72 -14.85 -3.10
C ILE A 657 -2.68 -16.29 -2.57
N GLN A 658 -3.70 -17.09 -2.92
CA GLN A 658 -3.85 -18.52 -2.59
C GLN A 658 -3.87 -18.84 -1.08
N ASP A 659 -4.33 -17.91 -0.22
CA ASP A 659 -4.53 -18.14 1.22
C ASP A 659 -5.87 -18.85 1.45
N ARG A 660 -5.83 -20.18 1.50
CA ARG A 660 -7.04 -21.02 1.57
C ARG A 660 -7.75 -20.91 2.92
N GLN A 661 -6.99 -20.76 4.01
CA GLN A 661 -7.55 -20.68 5.36
C GLN A 661 -8.42 -19.44 5.51
N ILE A 662 -7.92 -18.26 5.16
CA ILE A 662 -8.71 -17.01 5.30
C ILE A 662 -9.90 -17.00 4.33
N VAL A 663 -9.76 -17.56 3.13
CA VAL A 663 -10.90 -17.72 2.21
C VAL A 663 -12.01 -18.56 2.86
N ALA A 664 -11.66 -19.68 3.49
CA ALA A 664 -12.65 -20.49 4.21
C ALA A 664 -13.28 -19.71 5.37
N ASP A 665 -12.47 -19.01 6.16
CA ASP A 665 -12.95 -18.19 7.28
C ASP A 665 -13.92 -17.08 6.81
N ALA A 666 -13.57 -16.37 5.74
CA ALA A 666 -14.41 -15.32 5.15
C ALA A 666 -15.71 -15.89 4.57
N LEU A 667 -15.67 -16.99 3.81
CA LEU A 667 -16.87 -17.70 3.31
C LEU A 667 -17.78 -18.13 4.47
N SER A 668 -17.19 -18.64 5.54
CA SER A 668 -17.91 -19.07 6.74
C SER A 668 -18.68 -17.92 7.40
N ASN A 669 -18.03 -16.77 7.55
CA ASN A 669 -18.63 -15.58 8.15
C ASN A 669 -19.60 -14.86 7.21
N LEU A 670 -19.37 -14.92 5.89
CA LEU A 670 -20.34 -14.50 4.88
C LEU A 670 -21.61 -15.34 4.97
N GLY A 671 -21.48 -16.67 5.09
CA GLY A 671 -22.60 -17.57 5.29
C GLY A 671 -23.41 -17.28 6.57
N LEU A 672 -22.73 -16.97 7.68
CA LEU A 672 -23.40 -16.49 8.89
C LEU A 672 -24.13 -15.15 8.68
N THR A 673 -23.54 -14.24 7.91
CA THR A 673 -24.13 -12.94 7.61
C THR A 673 -25.46 -13.10 6.86
N TYR A 674 -25.50 -13.96 5.84
CA TYR A 674 -26.76 -14.33 5.17
C TYR A 674 -27.76 -15.02 6.11
N CYS A 675 -27.29 -15.85 7.04
CA CYS A 675 -28.16 -16.45 8.05
C CYS A 675 -28.84 -15.39 8.93
N PHE A 676 -28.11 -14.33 9.33
CA PHE A 676 -28.66 -13.22 10.11
C PHE A 676 -29.56 -12.27 9.30
N LEU A 677 -29.44 -12.28 7.96
CA LEU A 677 -30.38 -11.63 7.05
C LEU A 677 -31.66 -12.44 6.79
N GLY A 678 -31.70 -13.72 7.19
CA GLY A 678 -32.82 -14.62 6.92
C GLY A 678 -32.74 -15.35 5.57
N ASP A 679 -31.58 -15.28 4.92
CA ASP A 679 -31.29 -15.90 3.62
C ASP A 679 -30.54 -17.22 3.79
N TYR A 680 -31.30 -18.27 4.14
CA TYR A 680 -30.70 -19.55 4.54
C TYR A 680 -30.10 -20.37 3.37
N MET A 681 -30.56 -20.15 2.14
CA MET A 681 -30.04 -20.85 0.96
C MET A 681 -28.60 -20.42 0.63
N PRO A 682 -28.30 -19.11 0.45
CA PRO A 682 -26.91 -18.62 0.36
C PRO A 682 -26.07 -19.02 1.58
N ALA A 683 -26.62 -18.89 2.79
CA ALA A 683 -25.91 -19.24 4.03
C ALA A 683 -25.34 -20.67 3.99
N ARG A 684 -26.17 -21.66 3.63
CA ARG A 684 -25.76 -23.07 3.52
C ARG A 684 -24.74 -23.30 2.41
N SER A 685 -24.89 -22.61 1.28
CA SER A 685 -23.94 -22.72 0.16
C SER A 685 -22.54 -22.26 0.56
N TYR A 686 -22.42 -21.06 1.13
CA TYR A 686 -21.12 -20.52 1.56
C TYR A 686 -20.47 -21.33 2.69
N LEU A 687 -21.27 -21.77 3.67
CA LEU A 687 -20.77 -22.63 4.76
C LEU A 687 -20.32 -24.01 4.23
N GLY A 688 -21.01 -24.57 3.24
CA GLY A 688 -20.61 -25.81 2.59
C GLY A 688 -19.28 -25.68 1.82
N GLN A 689 -19.08 -24.57 1.10
CA GLN A 689 -17.81 -24.26 0.44
C GLN A 689 -16.67 -24.10 1.47
N SER A 690 -16.91 -23.36 2.56
CA SER A 690 -15.95 -23.21 3.67
C SER A 690 -15.57 -24.56 4.27
N LEU A 691 -16.54 -25.46 4.50
CA LEU A 691 -16.28 -26.79 5.03
C LEU A 691 -15.39 -27.61 4.10
N GLY A 692 -15.69 -27.65 2.79
CA GLY A 692 -14.87 -28.39 1.82
C GLY A 692 -13.41 -27.92 1.78
N ILE A 693 -13.17 -26.60 1.81
CA ILE A 693 -11.79 -26.07 1.87
C ILE A 693 -11.09 -26.49 3.17
N ARG A 694 -11.78 -26.46 4.31
CA ARG A 694 -11.20 -26.83 5.61
C ARG A 694 -10.89 -28.32 5.72
N GLU A 695 -11.71 -29.18 5.10
CA GLU A 695 -11.44 -30.62 4.95
C GLU A 695 -10.17 -30.87 4.11
N GLU A 696 -9.97 -30.10 3.03
CA GLU A 696 -8.74 -30.17 2.21
C GLU A 696 -7.49 -29.70 2.97
N ILE A 697 -7.62 -28.71 3.86
CA ILE A 697 -6.53 -28.23 4.74
C ILE A 697 -6.22 -29.27 5.84
N GLY A 698 -7.22 -30.02 6.30
CA GLY A 698 -7.10 -31.06 7.32
C GLY A 698 -7.10 -30.54 8.77
N SER A 699 -7.65 -29.35 9.03
CA SER A 699 -7.73 -28.77 10.37
C SER A 699 -9.05 -29.11 11.06
N GLN A 700 -9.02 -30.06 12.00
CA GLN A 700 -10.20 -30.51 12.74
C GLN A 700 -10.95 -29.38 13.47
N VAL A 701 -10.23 -28.40 14.00
CA VAL A 701 -10.84 -27.24 14.69
C VAL A 701 -11.56 -26.34 13.70
N SER A 702 -10.97 -26.12 12.52
CA SER A 702 -11.62 -25.35 11.45
C SER A 702 -12.87 -26.08 10.94
N GLU A 703 -12.82 -27.40 10.78
CA GLU A 703 -14.00 -28.21 10.45
C GLU A 703 -15.09 -28.08 11.54
N ALA A 704 -14.72 -28.17 12.82
CA ALA A 704 -15.66 -28.00 13.94
C ALA A 704 -16.32 -26.61 13.95
N ASP A 705 -15.59 -25.54 13.63
CA ASP A 705 -16.15 -24.20 13.49
C ASP A 705 -17.19 -24.13 12.35
N SER A 706 -16.92 -24.76 11.19
CA SER A 706 -17.90 -24.83 10.09
C SER A 706 -19.16 -25.57 10.50
N LEU A 707 -19.03 -26.71 11.18
CA LEU A 707 -20.16 -27.49 11.70
C LEU A 707 -20.95 -26.69 12.74
N SER A 708 -20.25 -25.96 13.61
CA SER A 708 -20.87 -25.07 14.60
C SER A 708 -21.74 -24.02 13.92
N LYS A 709 -21.21 -23.35 12.90
CA LYS A 709 -21.95 -22.31 12.17
C LYS A 709 -23.11 -22.87 11.35
N LEU A 710 -22.96 -24.07 10.77
CA LEU A 710 -24.09 -24.79 10.16
C LEU A 710 -25.19 -25.08 11.19
N SER A 711 -24.83 -25.47 12.43
CA SER A 711 -25.80 -25.67 13.50
C SER A 711 -26.63 -24.42 13.79
N ILE A 712 -26.03 -23.23 13.70
CA ILE A 712 -26.73 -21.95 13.85
C ILE A 712 -27.78 -21.79 12.74
N VAL A 713 -27.44 -22.08 11.49
CA VAL A 713 -28.40 -22.01 10.38
C VAL A 713 -29.59 -22.94 10.63
N PHE A 714 -29.34 -24.19 11.04
CA PHE A 714 -30.42 -25.13 11.35
C PHE A 714 -31.28 -24.66 12.52
N TYR A 715 -30.67 -24.07 13.55
CA TYR A 715 -31.36 -23.47 14.68
C TYR A 715 -32.32 -22.35 14.24
N TYR A 716 -31.86 -21.46 13.38
CA TYR A 716 -32.65 -20.35 12.84
C TYR A 716 -33.83 -20.85 11.98
N THR A 717 -33.67 -21.99 11.29
CA THR A 717 -34.75 -22.64 10.53
C THR A 717 -35.69 -23.51 11.37
N GLY A 718 -35.44 -23.66 12.67
CA GLY A 718 -36.26 -24.47 13.59
C GLY A 718 -35.94 -25.97 13.61
N ASP A 719 -34.90 -26.42 12.90
CA ASP A 719 -34.44 -27.82 12.92
C ASP A 719 -33.49 -28.06 14.10
N TYR A 720 -34.08 -28.18 15.29
CA TYR A 720 -33.34 -28.37 16.54
C TYR A 720 -32.66 -29.74 16.64
N GLN A 721 -33.16 -30.76 15.93
CA GLN A 721 -32.55 -32.09 15.92
C GLN A 721 -31.22 -32.08 15.16
N THR A 722 -31.20 -31.45 13.97
CA THR A 722 -29.98 -31.29 13.18
C THR A 722 -29.00 -30.33 13.87
N THR A 723 -29.50 -29.26 14.51
CA THR A 723 -28.69 -28.37 15.37
C THR A 723 -27.94 -29.19 16.43
N ARG A 724 -28.67 -30.01 17.22
CA ARG A 724 -28.09 -30.87 18.25
C ARG A 724 -26.98 -31.75 17.68
N ARG A 725 -27.25 -32.43 16.55
CA ARG A 725 -26.30 -33.34 15.91
C ARG A 725 -25.00 -32.64 15.53
N TYR A 726 -25.09 -31.47 14.89
CA TYR A 726 -23.90 -30.71 14.49
C TYR A 726 -23.11 -30.17 15.68
N CYS A 727 -23.78 -29.66 16.71
CA CYS A 727 -23.09 -29.25 17.94
C CYS A 727 -22.37 -30.41 18.62
N GLU A 728 -23.00 -31.59 18.73
CA GLU A 728 -22.39 -32.79 19.33
C GLU A 728 -21.18 -33.28 18.53
N LEU A 729 -21.25 -33.24 17.20
CA LEU A 729 -20.12 -33.55 16.31
C LEU A 729 -18.96 -32.57 16.54
N ALA A 730 -19.23 -31.26 16.51
CA ALA A 730 -18.23 -30.23 16.74
C ALA A 730 -17.58 -30.37 18.12
N LEU A 731 -18.36 -30.57 19.19
CA LEU A 731 -17.85 -30.80 20.55
C LEU A 731 -16.99 -32.06 20.66
N THR A 732 -17.29 -33.10 19.87
CA THR A 732 -16.47 -34.31 19.83
C THR A 732 -15.10 -34.03 19.22
N MET A 733 -15.04 -33.19 18.19
CA MET A 733 -13.78 -32.78 17.54
C MET A 733 -12.95 -31.83 18.41
N LEU A 734 -13.62 -30.96 19.19
CA LEU A 734 -12.95 -30.00 20.09
C LEU A 734 -12.45 -30.63 21.39
N ARG A 735 -12.91 -31.85 21.73
CA ARG A 735 -12.64 -32.49 23.02
C ARG A 735 -11.14 -32.67 23.26
N GLY A 736 -10.66 -32.12 24.37
CA GLY A 736 -9.27 -32.27 24.81
C GLY A 736 -8.29 -31.30 24.15
N LEU A 737 -8.75 -30.39 23.28
CA LEU A 737 -7.90 -29.38 22.63
C LEU A 737 -7.72 -28.10 23.48
N GLY A 738 -8.53 -27.92 24.52
CA GLY A 738 -8.47 -26.75 25.41
C GLY A 738 -8.98 -25.46 24.76
N LEU A 739 -9.91 -25.58 23.81
CA LEU A 739 -10.53 -24.48 23.07
C LEU A 739 -11.84 -24.04 23.74
N ASP A 740 -11.69 -23.36 24.88
CA ASP A 740 -12.80 -23.03 25.78
C ASP A 740 -13.87 -22.13 25.10
N ALA A 741 -13.48 -21.20 24.22
CA ALA A 741 -14.43 -20.28 23.59
C ALA A 741 -15.32 -20.98 22.55
N GLU A 742 -14.72 -21.87 21.75
CA GLU A 742 -15.35 -22.70 20.74
C GLU A 742 -16.24 -23.77 21.41
N GLU A 743 -15.75 -24.39 22.48
CA GLU A 743 -16.52 -25.35 23.28
C GLU A 743 -17.74 -24.66 23.91
N SER A 744 -17.54 -23.51 24.55
CA SER A 744 -18.63 -22.72 25.12
C SER A 744 -19.66 -22.33 24.06
N HIS A 745 -19.23 -21.90 22.88
CA HIS A 745 -20.12 -21.53 21.78
C HIS A 745 -21.01 -22.70 21.34
N ASN A 746 -20.42 -23.88 21.15
CA ASN A 746 -21.17 -25.07 20.77
C ASN A 746 -22.11 -25.56 21.89
N LEU A 747 -21.69 -25.49 23.15
CA LEU A 747 -22.53 -25.81 24.30
C LEU A 747 -23.74 -24.86 24.42
N THR A 748 -23.58 -23.57 24.10
CA THR A 748 -24.68 -22.59 24.06
C THR A 748 -25.76 -23.04 23.08
N TYR A 749 -25.40 -23.32 21.82
CA TYR A 749 -26.37 -23.73 20.80
C TYR A 749 -26.93 -25.13 21.02
N LEU A 750 -26.14 -26.05 21.61
CA LEU A 750 -26.64 -27.34 22.07
C LEU A 750 -27.71 -27.16 23.16
N GLY A 751 -27.48 -26.27 24.12
CA GLY A 751 -28.46 -25.91 25.15
C GLY A 751 -29.73 -25.32 24.55
N HIS A 752 -29.60 -24.40 23.59
CA HIS A 752 -30.75 -23.85 22.86
C HIS A 752 -31.55 -24.95 22.16
N ALA A 753 -30.89 -25.88 21.46
CA ALA A 753 -31.56 -26.98 20.78
C ALA A 753 -32.27 -27.93 21.77
N LEU A 754 -31.59 -28.34 22.85
CA LEU A 754 -32.14 -29.24 23.87
C LEU A 754 -33.36 -28.63 24.57
N ALA A 755 -33.31 -27.33 24.90
CA ALA A 755 -34.42 -26.62 25.50
C ALA A 755 -35.65 -26.61 24.59
N ASN A 756 -35.48 -26.33 23.29
CA ASN A 756 -36.59 -26.35 22.33
C ASN A 756 -37.12 -27.77 22.02
N LEU A 757 -36.30 -28.80 22.24
CA LEU A 757 -36.72 -30.21 22.17
C LEU A 757 -37.37 -30.71 23.47
N GLY A 758 -37.47 -29.88 24.51
CA GLY A 758 -38.06 -30.23 25.80
C GLY A 758 -37.15 -31.01 26.75
N HIS A 759 -35.86 -31.19 26.40
CA HIS A 759 -34.87 -31.86 27.26
C HIS A 759 -34.26 -30.88 28.28
N LEU A 760 -35.10 -30.31 29.15
CA LEU A 760 -34.74 -29.17 30.02
C LEU A 760 -33.58 -29.48 30.98
N GLU A 761 -33.56 -30.66 31.60
CA GLU A 761 -32.48 -31.05 32.53
C GLU A 761 -31.12 -31.11 31.82
N LYS A 762 -31.09 -31.66 30.59
CA LYS A 762 -29.86 -31.71 29.79
C LYS A 762 -29.43 -30.32 29.35
N ALA A 763 -30.39 -29.48 28.93
CA ALA A 763 -30.15 -28.10 28.54
C ALA A 763 -29.54 -27.29 29.70
N GLU A 764 -30.05 -27.46 30.92
CA GLU A 764 -29.53 -26.80 32.12
C GLU A 764 -28.07 -27.18 32.39
N VAL A 765 -27.71 -28.46 32.27
CA VAL A 765 -26.33 -28.92 32.45
C VAL A 765 -25.38 -28.25 31.45
N VAL A 766 -25.72 -28.27 30.16
CA VAL A 766 -24.84 -27.68 29.13
C VAL A 766 -24.77 -26.15 29.22
N TYR A 767 -25.86 -25.47 29.60
CA TYR A 767 -25.81 -24.03 29.85
C TYR A 767 -24.91 -23.66 31.03
N ARG A 768 -24.97 -24.42 32.13
CA ARG A 768 -24.08 -24.19 33.29
C ARG A 768 -22.62 -24.41 32.91
N GLN A 769 -22.32 -25.42 32.10
CA GLN A 769 -20.98 -25.67 31.58
C GLN A 769 -20.50 -24.50 30.68
N ALA A 770 -21.33 -24.08 29.72
CA ALA A 770 -21.01 -22.95 28.84
C ALA A 770 -20.79 -21.66 29.63
N LEU A 771 -21.62 -21.39 30.64
CA LEU A 771 -21.53 -20.21 31.50
C LEU A 771 -20.25 -20.22 32.34
N HIS A 772 -19.86 -21.38 32.86
CA HIS A 772 -18.59 -21.55 33.57
C HIS A 772 -17.40 -21.20 32.66
N LEU A 773 -17.39 -21.69 31.42
CA LEU A 773 -16.35 -21.37 30.44
C LEU A 773 -16.34 -19.87 30.08
N ARG A 774 -17.50 -19.24 29.80
CA ARG A 774 -17.55 -17.79 29.54
C ARG A 774 -17.04 -16.96 30.72
N ARG A 775 -17.30 -17.40 31.96
CA ARG A 775 -16.80 -16.73 33.18
C ARG A 775 -15.29 -16.84 33.28
N LYS A 776 -14.73 -18.04 33.00
CA LYS A 776 -13.28 -18.27 32.92
C LYS A 776 -12.62 -17.37 31.86
N LEU A 777 -13.30 -17.11 30.75
CA LEU A 777 -12.82 -16.28 29.63
C LEU A 777 -13.09 -14.78 29.80
N GLU A 778 -13.74 -14.34 30.88
CA GLU A 778 -14.14 -12.94 31.12
C GLU A 778 -15.08 -12.35 30.04
N GLN A 779 -15.78 -13.22 29.30
CA GLN A 779 -16.65 -12.86 28.18
C GLN A 779 -18.08 -12.55 28.65
N SER A 780 -18.22 -11.54 29.52
CA SER A 780 -19.52 -11.17 30.10
C SER A 780 -20.58 -10.80 29.04
N HIS A 781 -20.16 -10.24 27.90
CA HIS A 781 -21.05 -9.87 26.79
C HIS A 781 -21.67 -11.09 26.07
N MET A 782 -21.15 -12.30 26.28
CA MET A 782 -21.65 -13.57 25.73
C MET A 782 -22.34 -14.48 26.77
N MET A 783 -22.71 -13.94 27.93
CA MET A 783 -23.39 -14.73 28.98
C MET A 783 -24.91 -14.58 28.99
N ILE A 784 -25.44 -13.50 28.40
CA ILE A 784 -26.86 -13.13 28.52
C ILE A 784 -27.79 -14.22 27.97
N ASP A 785 -27.46 -14.83 26.83
CA ASP A 785 -28.28 -15.89 26.23
C ASP A 785 -28.32 -17.16 27.12
N LEU A 786 -27.18 -17.54 27.68
CA LEU A 786 -27.06 -18.63 28.67
C LEU A 786 -27.87 -18.36 29.93
N LEU A 787 -27.75 -17.15 30.50
CA LEU A 787 -28.47 -16.76 31.71
C LEU A 787 -29.99 -16.76 31.48
N ILE A 788 -30.44 -16.23 30.34
CA ILE A 788 -31.86 -16.26 29.96
C ILE A 788 -32.34 -17.72 29.78
N GLY A 789 -31.53 -18.59 29.18
CA GLY A 789 -31.82 -20.00 29.05
C GLY A 789 -32.03 -20.68 30.41
N LEU A 790 -31.10 -20.48 31.34
CA LEU A 790 -31.17 -21.00 32.71
C LEU A 790 -32.36 -20.43 33.49
N ALA A 791 -32.60 -19.12 33.40
CA ALA A 791 -33.71 -18.47 34.08
C ALA A 791 -35.07 -18.99 33.59
N ASN A 792 -35.23 -19.17 32.27
CA ASN A 792 -36.44 -19.74 31.70
C ASN A 792 -36.66 -21.20 32.16
N ILE A 793 -35.60 -22.02 32.18
CA ILE A 793 -35.71 -23.40 32.70
C ILE A 793 -36.13 -23.38 34.18
N ALA A 794 -35.47 -22.58 35.01
CA ALA A 794 -35.81 -22.44 36.43
C ALA A 794 -37.27 -21.99 36.63
N ALA A 795 -37.74 -21.00 35.87
CA ALA A 795 -39.12 -20.52 35.90
C ALA A 795 -40.12 -21.62 35.49
N THR A 796 -39.85 -22.36 34.41
CA THR A 796 -40.73 -23.46 33.96
C THR A 796 -40.82 -24.61 34.96
N GLN A 797 -39.79 -24.79 35.79
CA GLN A 797 -39.73 -25.82 36.84
C GLN A 797 -40.17 -25.29 38.21
N GLY A 798 -40.66 -24.04 38.30
CA GLY A 798 -41.14 -23.42 39.54
C GLY A 798 -40.03 -23.03 40.53
N ARG A 799 -38.75 -23.04 40.12
CA ARG A 799 -37.61 -22.59 40.94
C ARG A 799 -37.46 -21.07 40.86
N TRP A 800 -38.41 -20.37 41.47
CA TRP A 800 -38.54 -18.93 41.33
C TRP A 800 -37.37 -18.13 41.92
N THR A 801 -36.77 -18.59 43.03
CA THR A 801 -35.60 -17.94 43.64
C THR A 801 -34.39 -17.96 42.71
N GLU A 802 -34.13 -19.09 42.05
CA GLU A 802 -33.07 -19.20 41.05
C GLU A 802 -33.37 -18.36 39.81
N ALA A 803 -34.62 -18.38 39.33
CA ALA A 803 -35.04 -17.57 38.18
C ALA A 803 -34.86 -16.06 38.44
N LEU A 804 -35.20 -15.58 39.63
CA LEU A 804 -35.00 -14.19 40.05
C LEU A 804 -33.52 -13.83 40.18
N ALA A 805 -32.68 -14.72 40.72
CA ALA A 805 -31.24 -14.48 40.80
C ALA A 805 -30.60 -14.34 39.40
N TYR A 806 -31.01 -15.18 38.45
CA TYR A 806 -30.56 -15.03 37.06
C TYR A 806 -31.11 -13.76 36.40
N GLU A 807 -32.34 -13.34 36.72
CA GLU A 807 -32.94 -12.10 36.24
C GLU A 807 -32.13 -10.87 36.66
N GLU A 808 -31.72 -10.80 37.93
CA GLU A 808 -30.85 -9.74 38.43
C GLU A 808 -29.50 -9.68 37.68
N GLU A 809 -28.90 -10.85 37.41
CA GLU A 809 -27.65 -10.94 36.64
C GLU A 809 -27.84 -10.50 35.18
N ILE A 810 -28.94 -10.91 34.53
CA ILE A 810 -29.29 -10.47 33.17
C ILE A 810 -29.46 -8.95 33.12
N GLN A 811 -30.18 -8.38 34.09
CA GLN A 811 -30.40 -6.94 34.16
C GLN A 811 -29.08 -6.18 34.36
N ALA A 812 -28.21 -6.67 35.24
CA ALA A 812 -26.88 -6.08 35.44
C ALA A 812 -26.04 -6.09 34.15
N GLN A 813 -26.12 -7.16 33.35
CA GLN A 813 -25.41 -7.24 32.07
C GLN A 813 -26.02 -6.35 30.99
N LEU A 814 -27.35 -6.29 30.87
CA LEU A 814 -28.03 -5.37 29.94
C LEU A 814 -27.74 -3.89 30.26
N ASN A 815 -27.53 -3.56 31.54
CA ASN A 815 -27.15 -2.22 31.97
C ASN A 815 -25.65 -1.93 31.82
N SER A 816 -24.82 -2.95 31.58
CA SER A 816 -23.39 -2.76 31.37
C SER A 816 -23.15 -2.11 30.01
N ARG A 817 -22.18 -1.17 29.92
CA ARG A 817 -21.84 -0.50 28.64
C ARG A 817 -21.17 -1.42 27.60
N LYS A 818 -21.09 -2.73 27.84
CA LYS A 818 -20.46 -3.67 26.90
C LYS A 818 -21.39 -3.96 25.73
N VAL A 819 -20.84 -3.96 24.52
CA VAL A 819 -21.62 -4.15 23.29
C VAL A 819 -22.14 -5.59 23.22
N ILE A 820 -23.46 -5.74 23.23
CA ILE A 820 -24.11 -7.01 22.91
C ILE A 820 -24.21 -7.10 21.39
N SER A 821 -23.78 -8.22 20.81
CA SER A 821 -23.88 -8.43 19.35
C SER A 821 -25.31 -8.19 18.87
N ARG A 822 -25.47 -7.28 17.90
CA ARG A 822 -26.80 -6.91 17.36
C ARG A 822 -27.49 -8.10 16.68
N ASN A 823 -26.71 -9.09 16.23
CA ASN A 823 -27.17 -10.29 15.53
C ASN A 823 -28.17 -11.14 16.33
N LYS A 824 -27.98 -11.21 17.65
CA LYS A 824 -28.82 -12.04 18.53
C LYS A 824 -29.80 -11.23 19.37
N LEU A 825 -29.80 -9.91 19.22
CA LEU A 825 -30.42 -9.01 20.18
C LEU A 825 -31.95 -9.18 20.23
N ALA A 826 -32.60 -9.36 19.08
CA ALA A 826 -34.02 -9.65 19.01
C ALA A 826 -34.36 -11.01 19.66
N TRP A 827 -33.55 -12.05 19.42
CA TRP A 827 -33.72 -13.34 20.09
C TRP A 827 -33.59 -13.20 21.61
N ILE A 828 -32.55 -12.50 22.07
CA ILE A 828 -32.29 -12.22 23.50
C ILE A 828 -33.51 -11.53 24.12
N TYR A 829 -33.99 -10.44 23.52
CA TYR A 829 -35.14 -9.70 24.05
C TYR A 829 -36.43 -10.50 24.05
N LEU A 830 -36.69 -11.33 23.03
CA LEU A 830 -37.87 -12.18 23.01
C LEU A 830 -37.83 -13.24 24.11
N LYS A 831 -36.67 -13.88 24.31
CA LYS A 831 -36.52 -14.90 25.36
C LYS A 831 -36.54 -14.29 26.77
N TYR A 832 -36.01 -13.08 26.93
CA TYR A 832 -36.11 -12.32 28.17
C TYR A 832 -37.54 -11.83 28.43
N TYR A 833 -38.27 -11.40 27.39
CA TYR A 833 -39.70 -11.08 27.49
C TYR A 833 -40.49 -12.27 28.05
N ASN A 834 -40.25 -13.48 27.53
CA ASN A 834 -40.94 -14.69 28.01
C ASN A 834 -40.65 -14.98 29.48
N LEU A 835 -39.40 -14.79 29.93
CA LEU A 835 -39.02 -14.90 31.33
C LEU A 835 -39.79 -13.89 32.18
N LEU A 836 -39.82 -12.61 31.78
CA LEU A 836 -40.50 -11.55 32.53
C LEU A 836 -42.02 -11.80 32.61
N ILE A 837 -42.64 -12.33 31.57
CA ILE A 837 -44.05 -12.75 31.59
C ILE A 837 -44.26 -13.90 32.58
N ALA A 838 -43.35 -14.88 32.64
CA ALA A 838 -43.43 -15.96 33.62
C ALA A 838 -43.28 -15.42 35.06
N LEU A 839 -42.38 -14.46 35.29
CA LEU A 839 -42.20 -13.82 36.59
C LEU A 839 -43.36 -12.89 36.99
N ALA A 840 -44.18 -12.45 36.03
CA ALA A 840 -45.34 -11.60 36.30
C ALA A 840 -46.42 -12.32 37.15
N SER A 841 -46.39 -13.66 37.23
CA SER A 841 -47.26 -14.40 38.16
C SER A 841 -46.85 -14.24 39.63
N ILE A 842 -45.61 -13.80 39.88
CA ILE A 842 -45.07 -13.56 41.23
C ILE A 842 -45.21 -12.09 41.60
N ASP A 843 -44.79 -11.19 40.69
CA ASP A 843 -44.86 -9.75 40.88
C ASP A 843 -45.35 -9.06 39.59
N PRO A 844 -46.51 -8.38 39.62
CA PRO A 844 -47.05 -7.66 38.47
C PRO A 844 -46.10 -6.60 37.85
N VAL A 845 -45.08 -6.12 38.58
CA VAL A 845 -44.07 -5.18 38.05
C VAL A 845 -43.37 -5.74 36.81
N TYR A 846 -43.14 -7.05 36.76
CA TYR A 846 -42.50 -7.69 35.61
C TYR A 846 -43.33 -7.61 34.32
N SER A 847 -44.65 -7.49 34.40
CA SER A 847 -45.51 -7.29 33.23
C SER A 847 -45.22 -5.97 32.51
N LYS A 848 -45.02 -4.88 33.28
CA LYS A 848 -44.62 -3.57 32.71
C LYS A 848 -43.23 -3.63 32.09
N ARG A 849 -42.27 -4.30 32.76
CA ARG A 849 -40.91 -4.49 32.23
C ARG A 849 -40.92 -5.31 30.95
N ALA A 850 -41.71 -6.39 30.89
CA ALA A 850 -41.89 -7.20 29.69
C ALA A 850 -42.37 -6.34 28.52
N GLN A 851 -43.41 -5.51 28.73
CA GLN A 851 -43.90 -4.62 27.68
C GLN A 851 -42.81 -3.64 27.20
N MET A 852 -42.01 -3.08 28.11
CA MET A 852 -40.90 -2.20 27.71
C MET A 852 -39.86 -2.94 26.85
N ILE A 853 -39.48 -4.15 27.24
CA ILE A 853 -38.49 -4.96 26.50
C ILE A 853 -38.97 -5.32 25.09
N ILE A 854 -40.25 -5.69 24.92
CA ILE A 854 -40.76 -6.03 23.58
C ILE A 854 -40.86 -4.80 22.68
N GLU A 855 -41.18 -3.61 23.22
CA GLU A 855 -41.14 -2.37 22.44
C GLU A 855 -39.71 -1.99 22.05
N ILE A 856 -38.72 -2.16 22.94
CA ILE A 856 -37.30 -1.98 22.61
C ILE A 856 -36.89 -2.93 21.48
N ALA A 857 -37.28 -4.20 21.56
CA ALA A 857 -36.99 -5.17 20.52
C ALA A 857 -37.59 -4.76 19.16
N ARG A 858 -38.84 -4.28 19.14
CA ARG A 858 -39.47 -3.76 17.91
C ARG A 858 -38.77 -2.51 17.37
N ALA A 859 -38.38 -1.59 18.24
CA ALA A 859 -37.66 -0.39 17.86
C ALA A 859 -36.34 -0.74 17.17
N HIS A 860 -35.59 -1.70 17.73
CA HIS A 860 -34.35 -2.18 17.12
C HIS A 860 -34.55 -2.89 15.79
N ILE A 861 -35.56 -3.76 15.67
CA ILE A 861 -35.87 -4.40 14.37
C ILE A 861 -36.17 -3.33 13.32
N LYS A 862 -36.98 -2.31 13.66
CA LYS A 862 -37.32 -1.20 12.76
C LYS A 862 -36.08 -0.38 12.37
N GLU A 863 -35.29 0.04 13.35
CA GLU A 863 -34.03 0.78 13.14
C GLU A 863 -33.09 0.02 12.21
N HIS A 864 -32.96 -1.29 12.43
CA HIS A 864 -32.11 -2.13 11.61
C HIS A 864 -32.60 -2.23 10.16
N THR A 865 -33.90 -2.48 9.97
CA THR A 865 -34.50 -2.54 8.63
C THR A 865 -34.51 -1.21 7.88
N ALA A 866 -34.37 -0.07 8.57
CA ALA A 866 -34.37 1.25 7.93
C ALA A 866 -33.14 1.48 7.02
N HIS A 867 -32.08 0.69 7.20
CA HIS A 867 -30.84 0.79 6.43
C HIS A 867 -30.81 -0.17 5.23
N PHE A 868 -31.81 -1.04 5.07
CA PHE A 868 -31.85 -1.98 3.95
C PHE A 868 -32.25 -1.27 2.65
N GLN A 869 -31.52 -1.56 1.58
CA GLN A 869 -31.69 -0.89 0.29
C GLN A 869 -32.80 -1.53 -0.57
N ASN A 870 -33.17 -2.79 -0.30
CA ASN A 870 -34.17 -3.53 -1.08
C ASN A 870 -35.27 -4.16 -0.19
N GLY A 871 -36.51 -4.13 -0.67
CA GLY A 871 -37.68 -4.70 0.02
C GLY A 871 -37.62 -6.21 0.22
N GLU A 872 -36.90 -6.95 -0.61
CA GLU A 872 -36.67 -8.40 -0.43
C GLU A 872 -35.88 -8.69 0.85
N GLN A 873 -34.83 -7.90 1.14
CA GLN A 873 -34.02 -8.06 2.35
C GLN A 873 -34.84 -7.76 3.60
N THR A 874 -35.63 -6.68 3.57
CA THR A 874 -36.57 -6.35 4.65
C THR A 874 -37.58 -7.48 4.85
N TYR A 875 -38.09 -8.06 3.75
CA TYR A 875 -39.01 -9.19 3.83
C TYR A 875 -38.34 -10.41 4.47
N ASN A 876 -37.17 -10.84 3.98
CA ASN A 876 -36.47 -12.02 4.50
C ASN A 876 -36.09 -11.83 5.98
N PHE A 877 -35.56 -10.67 6.34
CA PHE A 877 -35.19 -10.36 7.72
C PHE A 877 -36.39 -10.38 8.67
N LEU A 878 -37.54 -9.84 8.26
CA LEU A 878 -38.73 -9.78 9.10
C LEU A 878 -39.51 -11.09 9.14
N GLN A 879 -39.62 -11.78 7.99
CA GLN A 879 -40.47 -12.94 7.84
C GLN A 879 -39.72 -14.24 8.08
N ASN A 880 -38.54 -14.44 7.49
CA ASN A 880 -37.86 -15.74 7.56
C ASN A 880 -37.28 -16.02 8.95
N ILE A 881 -36.91 -14.97 9.70
CA ILE A 881 -36.36 -15.09 11.04
C ILE A 881 -37.50 -15.24 12.07
N PRO A 882 -37.63 -16.40 12.77
CA PRO A 882 -38.82 -16.71 13.56
C PRO A 882 -39.14 -15.70 14.67
N TRP A 883 -38.12 -15.24 15.38
CA TRP A 883 -38.32 -14.30 16.50
C TRP A 883 -38.57 -12.86 16.03
N HIS A 884 -38.11 -12.44 14.85
CA HIS A 884 -38.50 -11.14 14.31
C HIS A 884 -40.00 -11.13 14.00
N ARG A 885 -40.48 -12.19 13.32
CA ARG A 885 -41.89 -12.39 13.05
C ARG A 885 -42.72 -12.42 14.35
N GLU A 886 -42.25 -13.12 15.36
CA GLU A 886 -42.93 -13.21 16.66
C GLU A 886 -42.98 -11.86 17.41
N ILE A 887 -41.87 -11.13 17.47
CA ILE A 887 -41.82 -9.80 18.11
C ILE A 887 -42.77 -8.80 17.43
N MET A 888 -42.87 -8.86 16.10
CA MET A 888 -43.71 -7.95 15.31
C MET A 888 -45.21 -8.27 15.38
N THR A 889 -45.57 -9.50 15.79
CA THR A 889 -46.97 -9.95 15.91
C THR A 889 -47.51 -9.91 17.34
N ARG A 890 -46.69 -10.15 18.37
CA ARG A 890 -47.11 -10.07 19.78
C ARG A 890 -47.65 -8.68 20.12
N GLY A 891 -48.75 -8.57 20.86
CA GLY A 891 -49.26 -7.29 21.39
C GLY A 891 -50.09 -6.42 20.43
N ARG A 892 -50.36 -6.86 19.19
CA ARG A 892 -51.47 -6.30 18.38
C ARG A 892 -52.79 -6.80 18.96
N LYS A 893 -53.40 -6.04 19.88
CA LYS A 893 -54.84 -6.16 20.11
C LYS A 893 -55.55 -5.90 18.78
N GLU A 894 -56.55 -6.72 18.47
CA GLU A 894 -57.62 -6.49 17.49
C GLU A 894 -57.71 -5.03 17.01
N ALA A 895 -57.04 -4.70 15.90
CA ALA A 895 -57.15 -3.42 15.24
C ALA A 895 -56.80 -3.57 13.75
N ASP A 896 -57.88 -3.51 12.98
CA ASP A 896 -58.02 -3.29 11.54
C ASP A 896 -57.74 -4.45 10.55
N PRO A 897 -58.81 -5.10 10.04
CA PRO A 897 -58.76 -6.01 8.89
C PRO A 897 -58.32 -5.36 7.57
N SER A 898 -58.08 -4.04 7.52
CA SER A 898 -57.74 -3.32 6.28
C SER A 898 -56.26 -3.40 5.84
N LEU A 899 -55.37 -4.02 6.63
CA LEU A 899 -53.92 -4.05 6.38
C LEU A 899 -53.35 -5.41 5.95
N VAL A 900 -54.17 -6.26 5.33
CA VAL A 900 -53.67 -7.42 4.56
C VAL A 900 -53.66 -7.05 3.07
N PRO A 901 -52.50 -6.94 2.38
CA PRO A 901 -52.49 -6.93 0.93
C PRO A 901 -52.77 -8.35 0.43
N GLY A 902 -53.75 -8.47 -0.48
CA GLY A 902 -54.04 -9.69 -1.23
C GLY A 902 -53.09 -9.95 -2.38
#